data_AF-A0A7V1ZXY1-F1
#
_entry.id   AF-A0A7V1ZXY1-F1
#
_cell.length_a   1.000
_cell.length_b   1.000
_cell.length_c   1.000
_cell.angle_alpha   90.00
_cell.angle_beta   90.00
_cell.angle_gamma   90.00
#
_symmetry.space_group_name_H-M   'P 1'
#
loop_
_entity.id
_entity.type
_entity.pdbx_description
1 polymer ?
#
loop_
_entity_poly.entity_id
_entity_poly.type
_entity_poly.pdbx_seq_one_letter_code
_entity_poly.pdbx_strand_id
1 'polypeptide(L)'
;MRRHIIILAVIIISAGAFIPGGAYGQDSLFSSCGVLIEGDQCVLFSPQGGGFEAALQFYGDFQPDDSVYVSGIILFNCDTLCAGTDVCIVNNSIGSCDGDPYEPFDGPGVLVQTSDCLLFAPMGSSAEYYVLDEYGGFSEYDTVLVSGTLFQSCQTECSDATGCIIGNTISAPQAPPNYPFEAFGTLYQGLDCILFAPHGDTIAGFELEFLGDFQAGDTVFVRGDLVVSCQPACTGAIACINDNTIDSIWMPVTPIAGRAVLKLANSNAAVNIAEATGSIIIDSIASQKIYLISFSDSISPDSMMIAFLGFPDVIFAEPNFEVDFPENLQLSISFPDEYAPPLDIDIAEPSSFFAQNSVETIGADSANKLSTGSGSVVAVIDNGFDMTHPFLELASFTDGYDYFSDDTDPSPDSGLGASHGTFIFGLIQLISPNCQIIPLRALGEGGKGNGFAIAKSIYHALENNADVINMSFGTYKDSYLLRTACQAAHNAEILLVAAGGNDSTDVPIYPAAYEGVVAVSSVDSADFLADFSNYGLSMDICAPGVDIYSALAGEYNWGTWTGSSFSAPLVTAACALIRSIEPDMTADEVELHLRLSAERDLGPGSINPPDPYYAYGRLDIANAVWTLNSQIPVDGCGDINQDQSINISDAVYIINYVFLPDCPPPPDINSADVNDDGAVNLSDAICLVNYIYLGGPEPNCPE
;
A
#
# COMPACT_ATOMS: atom_id res chain seq x y z
N MET A 1 20.99 -14.02 12.66
CA MET A 1 22.43 -13.72 12.51
C MET A 1 22.91 -14.24 11.15
N ARG A 2 22.74 -13.41 10.13
CA ARG A 2 23.32 -13.37 8.76
C ARG A 2 22.41 -12.44 7.96
N ARG A 3 22.28 -11.20 8.43
CA ARG A 3 21.83 -10.05 7.65
C ARG A 3 23.07 -9.19 7.54
N HIS A 4 23.58 -8.96 6.33
CA HIS A 4 24.47 -7.88 5.89
C HIS A 4 24.68 -8.14 4.39
N ILE A 5 23.60 -8.03 3.60
CA ILE A 5 23.74 -7.43 2.28
C ILE A 5 23.46 -5.96 2.54
N ILE A 6 24.40 -5.13 2.11
CA ILE A 6 24.42 -3.71 2.36
C ILE A 6 23.30 -3.11 1.50
N ILE A 7 22.16 -2.86 2.14
CA ILE A 7 21.15 -1.96 1.63
C ILE A 7 21.84 -0.59 1.52
N LEU A 8 21.90 -0.05 0.31
CA LEU A 8 22.34 1.31 0.02
C LEU A 8 21.35 2.29 0.68
N ALA A 9 21.52 2.48 1.99
CA ALA A 9 21.07 3.68 2.66
C ALA A 9 21.93 4.82 2.11
N VAL A 10 21.35 5.63 1.23
CA VAL A 10 21.90 6.93 0.86
C VAL A 10 21.87 7.80 2.12
N ILE A 11 22.94 7.73 2.90
CA ILE A 11 23.24 8.70 3.95
C ILE A 11 23.67 9.98 3.23
N ILE A 12 22.73 10.87 2.98
CA ILE A 12 23.06 12.29 2.80
C ILE A 12 23.57 12.76 4.16
N ILE A 13 24.86 13.09 4.22
CA ILE A 13 25.44 13.80 5.35
C ILE A 13 24.78 15.19 5.39
N SER A 14 23.82 15.39 6.30
CA SER A 14 23.62 16.69 6.92
C SER A 14 24.03 16.58 8.39
N ALA A 15 24.99 17.42 8.77
CA ALA A 15 25.48 17.49 10.13
C ALA A 15 24.43 18.16 11.03
N GLY A 16 24.09 17.55 12.18
CA GLY A 16 23.35 18.26 13.23
C GLY A 16 22.70 17.31 14.24
N ALA A 17 23.21 17.32 15.47
CA ALA A 17 22.77 16.46 16.55
C ALA A 17 21.37 16.82 17.11
N PHE A 18 20.64 15.79 17.53
CA PHE A 18 19.49 15.90 18.44
C PHE A 18 19.92 16.45 19.82
N ILE A 19 19.25 17.49 20.31
CA ILE A 19 19.16 17.85 21.74
C ILE A 19 17.66 18.08 22.06
N PRO A 20 17.11 17.53 23.15
CA PRO A 20 15.71 17.71 23.50
C PRO A 20 15.48 19.04 24.23
N GLY A 21 14.44 19.78 23.82
CA GLY A 21 13.82 20.88 24.59
C GLY A 21 13.77 22.24 23.89
N GLY A 22 12.58 22.59 23.39
CA GLY A 22 12.01 23.95 23.35
C GLY A 22 12.85 25.12 22.81
N ALA A 23 12.73 25.37 21.50
CA ALA A 23 12.70 26.67 20.81
C ALA A 23 12.63 26.38 19.31
N TYR A 24 11.78 27.07 18.54
CA TYR A 24 11.77 26.96 17.07
C TYR A 24 13.19 27.21 16.54
N GLY A 25 13.83 26.14 16.10
CA GLY A 25 15.24 26.08 15.80
C GLY A 25 15.43 25.61 14.37
N GLN A 26 15.86 26.56 13.54
CA GLN A 26 16.45 26.42 12.21
C GLN A 26 15.48 26.22 11.04
N ASP A 27 15.80 26.92 9.96
CA ASP A 27 15.22 26.94 8.61
C ASP A 27 14.22 25.82 8.35
N SER A 28 12.94 26.10 8.58
CA SER A 28 11.85 25.14 8.46
C SER A 28 10.85 25.58 7.40
N LEU A 29 10.27 24.61 6.69
CA LEU A 29 9.13 24.82 5.82
C LEU A 29 7.95 25.36 6.64
N PHE A 30 7.30 26.39 6.11
CA PHE A 30 6.20 27.11 6.70
C PHE A 30 5.11 27.26 5.67
N SER A 31 3.88 26.92 6.02
CA SER A 31 2.73 27.10 5.15
C SER A 31 1.47 27.42 5.93
N SER A 32 0.75 28.49 5.55
CA SER A 32 -0.48 28.91 6.23
C SER A 32 -1.30 29.88 5.38
N CYS A 33 -2.62 29.95 5.60
CA CYS A 33 -3.42 31.10 5.16
C CYS A 33 -3.22 32.27 6.13
N GLY A 34 -3.18 33.49 5.60
CA GLY A 34 -2.92 34.69 6.39
C GLY A 34 -3.22 35.94 5.59
N VAL A 35 -2.91 37.08 6.18
CA VAL A 35 -3.16 38.39 5.56
C VAL A 35 -1.84 39.06 5.24
N LEU A 36 -1.76 39.64 4.04
CA LEU A 36 -0.65 40.51 3.67
C LEU A 36 -0.79 41.88 4.35
N ILE A 37 0.25 42.35 5.02
CA ILE A 37 0.26 43.64 5.72
C ILE A 37 1.30 44.54 5.05
N GLU A 38 0.93 45.81 4.80
CA GLU A 38 1.86 46.79 4.25
C GLU A 38 2.91 47.21 5.31
N GLY A 39 4.19 46.96 5.02
CA GLY A 39 5.32 47.42 5.82
C GLY A 39 6.01 48.64 5.19
N ASP A 40 6.91 49.28 5.94
CA ASP A 40 7.57 50.55 5.52
C ASP A 40 8.31 50.46 4.18
N GLN A 41 8.87 49.29 3.81
CA GLN A 41 9.64 49.07 2.57
C GLN A 41 9.34 47.72 1.89
N CYS A 42 8.30 46.98 2.32
CA CYS A 42 8.02 45.60 1.92
C CYS A 42 6.59 45.18 2.33
N VAL A 43 6.19 43.94 2.02
CA VAL A 43 4.93 43.34 2.50
C VAL A 43 5.25 42.23 3.52
N LEU A 44 4.54 42.27 4.65
CA LEU A 44 4.59 41.25 5.69
C LEU A 44 3.46 40.24 5.49
N PHE A 45 3.68 39.01 5.91
CA PHE A 45 2.64 37.99 6.03
C PHE A 45 2.35 37.73 7.50
N SER A 46 1.06 37.78 7.85
CA SER A 46 0.56 37.44 9.17
C SER A 46 -0.34 36.19 9.08
N PRO A 47 0.13 35.01 9.51
CA PRO A 47 -0.65 33.77 9.45
C PRO A 47 -1.88 33.83 10.36
N GLN A 48 -2.99 33.23 9.90
CA GLN A 48 -4.17 33.03 10.73
C GLN A 48 -3.80 32.16 11.95
N GLY A 49 -4.08 32.67 13.15
CA GLY A 49 -3.77 31.99 14.42
C GLY A 49 -2.32 32.07 14.91
N GLY A 50 -1.42 32.80 14.22
CA GLY A 50 0.00 32.90 14.59
C GLY A 50 0.39 34.16 15.37
N GLY A 51 1.45 34.06 16.19
CA GLY A 51 1.96 35.12 17.07
C GLY A 51 3.17 35.92 16.55
N PHE A 52 3.47 35.86 15.25
CA PHE A 52 4.58 36.60 14.64
C PHE A 52 4.26 37.00 13.19
N GLU A 53 4.86 38.10 12.73
CA GLU A 53 4.80 38.59 11.35
C GLU A 53 6.13 38.30 10.66
N ALA A 54 6.09 37.85 9.40
CA ALA A 54 7.29 37.55 8.63
C ALA A 54 7.33 38.33 7.32
N ALA A 55 8.50 38.86 6.96
CA ALA A 55 8.70 39.54 5.69
C ALA A 55 8.70 38.55 4.52
N LEU A 56 7.98 38.86 3.44
CA LEU A 56 7.98 37.99 2.25
C LEU A 56 9.07 38.38 1.26
N GLN A 57 9.72 37.36 0.67
CA GLN A 57 10.67 37.57 -0.41
C GLN A 57 10.00 37.93 -1.74
N PHE A 58 8.84 37.32 -2.03
CA PHE A 58 8.05 37.59 -3.23
C PHE A 58 6.55 37.51 -2.92
N TYR A 59 5.72 38.41 -3.46
CA TYR A 59 4.28 38.39 -3.21
C TYR A 59 3.40 38.58 -4.45
N GLY A 60 4.00 38.58 -5.66
CA GLY A 60 3.24 38.59 -6.91
C GLY A 60 2.33 39.82 -7.10
N ASP A 61 1.14 39.58 -7.67
CA ASP A 61 0.12 40.61 -7.96
C ASP A 61 -0.82 40.90 -6.78
N PHE A 62 -0.64 40.22 -5.65
CA PHE A 62 -1.47 40.38 -4.45
C PHE A 62 -1.18 41.72 -3.77
N GLN A 63 -2.22 42.33 -3.21
CA GLN A 63 -2.16 43.62 -2.52
C GLN A 63 -2.12 43.42 -1.00
N PRO A 64 -1.64 44.41 -0.23
CA PRO A 64 -1.91 44.46 1.20
C PRO A 64 -3.42 44.29 1.48
N ASP A 65 -3.73 43.63 2.58
CA ASP A 65 -5.05 43.16 3.02
C ASP A 65 -5.63 41.94 2.28
N ASP A 66 -4.98 41.45 1.20
CA ASP A 66 -5.41 40.20 0.56
C ASP A 66 -5.19 39.02 1.51
N SER A 67 -6.22 38.17 1.60
CA SER A 67 -6.12 36.86 2.25
C SER A 67 -5.51 35.87 1.27
N VAL A 68 -4.35 35.34 1.64
CA VAL A 68 -3.53 34.51 0.77
C VAL A 68 -2.94 33.34 1.52
N TYR A 69 -2.77 32.22 0.81
CA TYR A 69 -2.03 31.08 1.32
C TYR A 69 -0.57 31.28 0.96
N VAL A 70 0.32 31.29 1.95
CA VAL A 70 1.76 31.42 1.76
C VAL A 70 2.44 30.15 2.21
N SER A 71 3.26 29.55 1.34
CA SER A 71 4.15 28.43 1.67
C SER A 71 5.60 28.77 1.30
N GLY A 72 6.58 28.53 2.17
CA GLY A 72 7.99 28.83 1.92
C GLY A 72 8.89 28.50 3.12
N ILE A 73 10.13 29.00 3.14
CA ILE A 73 11.10 28.70 4.21
C ILE A 73 11.21 29.89 5.16
N ILE A 74 10.94 29.69 6.45
CA ILE A 74 11.16 30.73 7.48
C ILE A 74 12.65 30.82 7.83
N LEU A 75 13.21 32.02 7.74
CA LEU A 75 14.55 32.37 8.19
C LEU A 75 14.50 33.40 9.33
N PHE A 76 15.30 33.16 10.37
CA PHE A 76 15.51 34.10 11.48
C PHE A 76 16.81 34.92 11.26
N ASN A 77 16.80 36.19 11.64
CA ASN A 77 17.85 37.21 11.41
C ASN A 77 18.22 37.43 9.94
N CYS A 78 17.24 37.50 9.04
CA CYS A 78 17.52 37.87 7.65
C CYS A 78 17.69 39.39 7.48
N ASP A 79 18.58 39.78 6.56
CA ASP A 79 18.78 41.18 6.17
C ASP A 79 17.57 41.65 5.32
N THR A 80 16.48 42.05 5.99
CA THR A 80 15.28 42.58 5.34
C THR A 80 15.28 44.12 5.31
N LEU A 81 14.55 44.69 4.34
CA LEU A 81 14.28 46.14 4.31
C LEU A 81 13.10 46.53 5.23
N CYS A 82 12.39 45.55 5.80
CA CYS A 82 11.25 45.73 6.69
C CYS A 82 11.73 46.12 8.08
N ALA A 83 11.43 47.35 8.51
CA ALA A 83 11.86 47.82 9.82
C ALA A 83 11.17 47.04 10.95
N GLY A 84 11.96 46.34 11.79
CA GLY A 84 11.46 45.68 12.99
C GLY A 84 11.08 44.21 12.85
N THR A 85 11.34 43.58 11.71
CA THR A 85 11.18 42.13 11.54
C THR A 85 12.53 41.42 11.42
N ASP A 86 12.81 40.52 12.37
CA ASP A 86 13.96 39.62 12.33
C ASP A 86 13.60 38.27 11.68
N VAL A 87 12.44 38.15 11.03
CA VAL A 87 11.93 36.91 10.43
C VAL A 87 11.43 37.17 9.01
N CYS A 88 11.79 36.30 8.06
CA CYS A 88 11.29 36.36 6.68
C CYS A 88 11.01 34.96 6.13
N ILE A 89 10.15 34.91 5.12
CA ILE A 89 9.83 33.71 4.35
C ILE A 89 10.47 33.86 2.97
N VAL A 90 11.36 32.93 2.61
CA VAL A 90 12.05 32.90 1.32
C VAL A 90 11.59 31.71 0.47
N ASN A 91 11.81 31.79 -0.84
CA ASN A 91 11.37 30.81 -1.84
C ASN A 91 9.87 30.48 -1.73
N ASN A 92 9.07 31.50 -1.44
CA ASN A 92 7.68 31.31 -1.08
C ASN A 92 6.75 31.32 -2.30
N SER A 93 5.72 30.47 -2.28
CA SER A 93 4.57 30.48 -3.20
C SER A 93 3.38 31.16 -2.53
N ILE A 94 2.57 31.89 -3.31
CA ILE A 94 1.36 32.58 -2.83
C ILE A 94 0.17 32.27 -3.74
N GLY A 95 -0.95 31.86 -3.13
CA GLY A 95 -2.21 31.55 -3.82
C GLY A 95 -3.43 32.20 -3.16
N SER A 96 -4.57 32.22 -3.87
CA SER A 96 -5.87 32.63 -3.31
C SER A 96 -6.34 31.61 -2.28
N CYS A 97 -6.86 32.07 -1.14
CA CYS A 97 -7.41 31.18 -0.10
C CYS A 97 -8.86 30.67 -0.41
N ASP A 98 -9.35 30.65 -1.66
CA ASP A 98 -10.76 30.32 -1.98
C ASP A 98 -10.98 28.98 -2.73
N GLY A 99 -11.84 28.12 -2.14
CA GLY A 99 -12.62 27.03 -2.74
C GLY A 99 -14.00 26.95 -2.05
N ASP A 100 -15.07 26.63 -2.79
CA ASP A 100 -16.49 26.77 -2.40
C ASP A 100 -16.88 26.08 -1.06
N PRO A 101 -17.40 26.78 -0.03
CA PRO A 101 -17.53 26.27 1.33
C PRO A 101 -18.98 25.94 1.76
N TYR A 102 -19.84 25.36 0.91
CA TYR A 102 -21.25 25.13 1.30
C TYR A 102 -21.76 23.71 1.03
N GLU A 103 -21.52 22.81 1.97
CA GLU A 103 -22.15 21.49 2.01
C GLU A 103 -23.39 21.52 2.93
N PRO A 104 -24.57 21.02 2.51
CA PRO A 104 -25.68 20.84 3.43
C PRO A 104 -25.31 19.77 4.47
N PHE A 105 -25.35 20.14 5.75
CA PHE A 105 -25.10 19.22 6.86
C PHE A 105 -26.44 18.82 7.49
N ASP A 106 -26.64 17.52 7.71
CA ASP A 106 -27.73 16.98 8.52
C ASP A 106 -27.23 15.71 9.21
N GLY A 107 -27.01 15.78 10.52
CA GLY A 107 -26.44 14.65 11.24
C GLY A 107 -26.43 14.80 12.77
N PRO A 108 -26.35 13.68 13.50
CA PRO A 108 -26.12 13.70 14.93
C PRO A 108 -24.67 14.02 15.26
N GLY A 109 -24.45 14.65 16.40
CA GLY A 109 -23.12 14.95 16.93
C GLY A 109 -23.17 15.35 18.40
N VAL A 110 -22.00 15.57 18.98
CA VAL A 110 -21.85 15.89 20.41
C VAL A 110 -21.25 17.28 20.55
N LEU A 111 -21.73 18.06 21.52
CA LEU A 111 -21.08 19.30 21.90
C LEU A 111 -19.85 19.02 22.77
N VAL A 112 -18.67 19.45 22.36
CA VAL A 112 -17.39 19.23 23.05
C VAL A 112 -16.82 20.56 23.49
N GLN A 113 -16.44 20.68 24.77
CA GLN A 113 -15.81 21.89 25.29
C GLN A 113 -14.31 21.77 25.11
N THR A 114 -13.75 22.82 24.54
CA THR A 114 -12.32 23.06 24.41
C THR A 114 -11.91 24.13 25.42
N SER A 115 -10.62 24.45 25.47
CA SER A 115 -10.12 25.52 26.36
C SER A 115 -10.84 26.85 26.13
N ASP A 116 -11.28 27.08 24.89
CA ASP A 116 -11.74 28.39 24.43
C ASP A 116 -13.21 28.40 23.94
N CYS A 117 -13.79 27.24 23.58
CA CYS A 117 -15.12 27.16 22.98
C CYS A 117 -15.91 25.87 23.21
N LEU A 118 -17.22 25.92 22.99
CA LEU A 118 -18.08 24.75 22.87
C LEU A 118 -18.35 24.46 21.38
N LEU A 119 -17.88 23.32 20.88
CA LEU A 119 -17.89 22.93 19.46
C LEU A 119 -18.81 21.74 19.22
N PHE A 120 -19.29 21.55 17.99
CA PHE A 120 -20.05 20.39 17.56
C PHE A 120 -19.16 19.40 16.82
N ALA A 121 -19.09 18.16 17.28
CA ALA A 121 -18.39 17.06 16.61
C ALA A 121 -19.41 16.09 15.98
N PRO A 122 -19.47 15.92 14.64
CA PRO A 122 -20.35 14.95 14.00
C PRO A 122 -19.98 13.52 14.39
N MET A 123 -20.97 12.65 14.56
CA MET A 123 -20.71 11.22 14.78
C MET A 123 -20.26 10.54 13.47
N GLY A 124 -19.14 9.82 13.48
CA GLY A 124 -18.61 9.08 12.33
C GLY A 124 -17.61 9.83 11.45
N SER A 125 -17.21 11.04 11.85
CA SER A 125 -16.11 11.79 11.22
C SER A 125 -14.93 11.84 12.19
N SER A 126 -13.72 11.54 11.73
CA SER A 126 -12.56 11.23 12.59
C SER A 126 -11.77 12.43 13.10
N ALA A 127 -12.07 13.68 12.70
CA ALA A 127 -11.29 14.84 13.17
C ALA A 127 -11.97 16.21 12.99
N GLU A 128 -13.29 16.27 12.88
CA GLU A 128 -13.99 17.50 12.48
C GLU A 128 -14.81 18.13 13.62
N TYR A 129 -14.44 19.35 14.01
CA TYR A 129 -15.18 20.16 14.98
C TYR A 129 -15.76 21.41 14.34
N TYR A 130 -17.03 21.68 14.55
CA TYR A 130 -17.72 22.80 13.94
C TYR A 130 -18.28 23.77 14.98
N VAL A 131 -18.04 25.06 14.77
CA VAL A 131 -18.73 26.10 15.52
C VAL A 131 -20.17 26.21 15.03
N LEU A 132 -21.13 26.35 15.93
CA LEU A 132 -22.53 26.57 15.57
C LEU A 132 -22.86 28.06 15.72
N ASP A 133 -23.71 28.62 14.86
CA ASP A 133 -24.10 30.05 14.95
C ASP A 133 -24.62 30.42 16.34
N GLU A 134 -25.43 29.54 16.94
CA GLU A 134 -25.83 29.55 18.35
C GLU A 134 -26.14 28.12 18.78
N TYR A 135 -25.55 27.63 19.89
CA TYR A 135 -25.91 26.31 20.43
C TYR A 135 -27.18 26.33 21.28
N GLY A 136 -27.65 27.50 21.72
CA GLY A 136 -28.86 27.64 22.53
C GLY A 136 -28.70 27.24 24.00
N GLY A 137 -29.69 26.56 24.58
CA GLY A 137 -29.71 26.13 25.99
C GLY A 137 -28.95 24.82 26.29
N PHE A 138 -28.08 24.41 25.38
CA PHE A 138 -27.34 23.14 25.43
C PHE A 138 -25.95 23.36 26.06
N SER A 139 -25.43 22.34 26.71
CA SER A 139 -24.15 22.33 27.45
C SER A 139 -23.14 21.37 26.81
N GLU A 140 -21.90 21.40 27.30
CA GLU A 140 -20.90 20.37 27.00
C GLU A 140 -21.45 18.95 27.21
N TYR A 141 -21.13 18.09 26.26
CA TYR A 141 -21.58 16.71 26.08
C TYR A 141 -23.05 16.51 25.73
N ASP A 142 -23.82 17.59 25.52
CA ASP A 142 -25.15 17.43 24.96
C ASP A 142 -25.04 16.86 23.54
N THR A 143 -25.67 15.72 23.31
CA THR A 143 -25.89 15.21 21.95
C THR A 143 -26.98 16.04 21.30
N VAL A 144 -26.73 16.49 20.08
CA VAL A 144 -27.65 17.34 19.33
C VAL A 144 -27.79 16.84 17.89
N LEU A 145 -28.97 17.04 17.32
CA LEU A 145 -29.17 16.95 15.88
C LEU A 145 -28.97 18.34 15.30
N VAL A 146 -28.02 18.47 14.39
CA VAL A 146 -27.70 19.72 13.71
C VAL A 146 -28.03 19.55 12.24
N SER A 147 -28.88 20.42 11.73
CA SER A 147 -29.08 20.57 10.29
C SER A 147 -28.80 22.01 9.90
N GLY A 148 -27.93 22.25 8.91
CA GLY A 148 -27.49 23.58 8.54
C GLY A 148 -26.60 23.57 7.30
N THR A 149 -25.86 24.65 7.08
CA THR A 149 -24.88 24.72 5.99
C THR A 149 -23.49 24.69 6.60
N LEU A 150 -22.68 23.71 6.20
CA LEU A 150 -21.31 23.50 6.65
C LEU A 150 -20.36 24.45 5.93
N PHE A 151 -19.41 25.02 6.67
CA PHE A 151 -18.34 25.89 6.21
C PHE A 151 -17.03 25.36 6.78
N GLN A 152 -16.09 24.95 5.92
CA GLN A 152 -14.77 24.50 6.38
C GLN A 152 -13.83 25.66 6.77
N SER A 153 -14.22 26.92 6.50
CA SER A 153 -13.45 28.10 6.86
C SER A 153 -14.35 29.20 7.42
N CYS A 154 -14.26 29.48 8.72
CA CYS A 154 -14.88 30.67 9.28
C CYS A 154 -14.05 31.26 10.42
N GLN A 155 -14.13 32.58 10.55
CA GLN A 155 -13.45 33.30 11.61
C GLN A 155 -14.13 33.02 12.94
N THR A 156 -13.50 32.18 13.74
CA THR A 156 -13.94 31.84 15.07
C THR A 156 -12.84 32.09 16.09
N GLU A 157 -13.23 32.38 17.32
CA GLU A 157 -12.31 32.45 18.47
C GLU A 157 -11.92 31.05 18.99
N CYS A 158 -12.48 30.00 18.37
CA CYS A 158 -12.27 28.60 18.74
C CYS A 158 -11.10 27.99 17.96
N SER A 159 -9.96 27.82 18.63
CA SER A 159 -8.72 27.28 18.07
C SER A 159 -8.84 25.86 17.50
N ASP A 160 -9.71 25.03 18.08
CA ASP A 160 -9.87 23.61 17.73
C ASP A 160 -10.98 23.36 16.68
N ALA A 161 -11.60 24.42 16.13
CA ALA A 161 -12.66 24.28 15.14
C ALA A 161 -12.12 24.05 13.72
N THR A 162 -12.50 22.94 13.11
CA THR A 162 -12.28 22.58 11.70
C THR A 162 -13.24 23.33 10.75
N GLY A 163 -14.29 23.96 11.28
CA GLY A 163 -15.22 24.78 10.49
C GLY A 163 -16.37 25.37 11.32
N CYS A 164 -17.47 25.75 10.67
CA CYS A 164 -18.74 26.09 11.31
C CYS A 164 -19.95 25.60 10.52
N ILE A 165 -21.07 25.45 11.21
CA ILE A 165 -22.37 25.19 10.60
C ILE A 165 -23.23 26.43 10.84
N ILE A 166 -23.50 27.19 9.77
CA ILE A 166 -24.24 28.45 9.80
C ILE A 166 -25.69 28.20 9.35
N GLY A 167 -26.62 29.01 9.84
CA GLY A 167 -28.05 28.87 9.59
C GLY A 167 -28.60 27.57 10.16
N ASN A 168 -27.92 27.02 11.16
CA ASN A 168 -28.18 25.72 11.70
C ASN A 168 -29.45 25.70 12.58
N THR A 169 -30.16 24.58 12.54
CA THR A 169 -31.21 24.23 13.48
C THR A 169 -30.69 23.14 14.38
N ILE A 170 -30.75 23.38 15.69
CA ILE A 170 -30.32 22.44 16.71
C ILE A 170 -31.54 21.94 17.44
N SER A 171 -31.64 20.63 17.58
CA SER A 171 -32.66 20.02 18.42
C SER A 171 -32.03 19.01 19.36
N ALA A 172 -32.53 18.97 20.59
CA ALA A 172 -32.33 17.81 21.45
C ALA A 172 -32.88 16.61 20.68
N PRO A 173 -32.22 15.44 20.73
CA PRO A 173 -32.76 14.21 20.17
C PRO A 173 -34.20 14.06 20.67
N GLN A 174 -35.17 14.30 19.79
CA GLN A 174 -36.57 14.03 20.06
C GLN A 174 -36.66 12.50 20.00
N ALA A 175 -36.31 11.81 21.08
CA ALA A 175 -36.21 10.34 21.11
C ALA A 175 -37.41 9.67 20.41
N PRO A 176 -37.29 8.48 19.77
CA PRO A 176 -36.24 7.42 19.84
C PRO A 176 -35.93 6.79 18.43
N PRO A 177 -35.34 5.57 18.23
CA PRO A 177 -34.57 4.68 19.10
C PRO A 177 -33.08 4.60 18.67
N ASN A 178 -32.26 3.90 19.47
CA ASN A 178 -31.10 3.10 19.03
C ASN A 178 -30.64 3.31 17.57
N TYR A 179 -29.50 3.96 17.37
CA TYR A 179 -28.89 4.08 16.04
C TYR A 179 -28.00 2.86 15.80
N PRO A 180 -28.14 2.15 14.67
CA PRO A 180 -27.21 1.07 14.35
C PRO A 180 -25.80 1.64 14.25
N PHE A 181 -24.88 1.01 14.98
CA PHE A 181 -23.48 1.41 15.10
C PHE A 181 -22.59 0.22 14.79
N GLU A 182 -21.62 0.42 13.91
CA GLU A 182 -20.65 -0.59 13.48
C GLU A 182 -19.30 0.10 13.22
N ALA A 183 -18.27 -0.23 14.00
CA ALA A 183 -16.96 0.39 13.84
C ALA A 183 -15.81 -0.48 14.39
N PHE A 184 -14.63 -0.33 13.80
CA PHE A 184 -13.36 -0.81 14.37
C PHE A 184 -12.79 0.20 15.35
N GLY A 185 -12.13 -0.29 16.40
CA GLY A 185 -11.52 0.58 17.38
C GLY A 185 -10.70 -0.14 18.43
N THR A 186 -10.11 0.62 19.33
CA THR A 186 -9.30 0.10 20.43
C THR A 186 -10.04 0.28 21.74
N LEU A 187 -10.07 -0.77 22.55
CA LEU A 187 -10.49 -0.67 23.94
C LEU A 187 -9.41 0.04 24.74
N TYR A 188 -9.75 1.02 25.56
CA TYR A 188 -8.80 1.73 26.39
C TYR A 188 -9.29 1.87 27.83
N GLN A 189 -8.34 2.06 28.74
CA GLN A 189 -8.62 2.15 30.17
C GLN A 189 -9.14 3.56 30.51
N GLY A 190 -10.44 3.66 30.80
CA GLY A 190 -11.02 4.83 31.46
C GLY A 190 -10.69 4.86 32.96
N LEU A 191 -11.11 5.92 33.65
CA LEU A 191 -10.82 6.12 35.08
C LEU A 191 -11.37 4.99 35.96
N ASP A 192 -12.60 4.54 35.66
CA ASP A 192 -13.32 3.54 36.47
C ASP A 192 -13.81 2.33 35.64
N CYS A 193 -13.48 2.25 34.35
CA CYS A 193 -13.95 1.20 33.43
C CYS A 193 -13.08 1.09 32.16
N ILE A 194 -13.48 0.23 31.21
CA ILE A 194 -12.88 0.10 29.87
C ILE A 194 -13.85 0.70 28.85
N LEU A 195 -13.33 1.54 27.95
CA LEU A 195 -14.09 2.27 26.93
C LEU A 195 -13.66 1.82 25.54
N PHE A 196 -14.55 1.94 24.57
CA PHE A 196 -14.24 1.73 23.16
C PHE A 196 -13.99 3.07 22.47
N ALA A 197 -12.83 3.21 21.81
CA ALA A 197 -12.52 4.32 20.93
C ALA A 197 -12.44 3.81 19.48
N PRO A 198 -13.32 4.25 18.57
CA PRO A 198 -13.21 3.94 17.15
C PRO A 198 -11.85 4.39 16.59
N HIS A 199 -11.27 3.63 15.65
CA HIS A 199 -10.08 4.08 14.94
C HIS A 199 -10.39 5.35 14.14
N GLY A 200 -9.43 6.28 14.13
CA GLY A 200 -9.62 7.62 13.60
C GLY A 200 -10.08 8.64 14.65
N ASP A 201 -10.72 8.23 15.73
CA ASP A 201 -11.34 9.14 16.70
C ASP A 201 -10.66 9.00 18.07
N THR A 202 -9.86 9.99 18.49
CA THR A 202 -9.00 9.87 19.70
C THR A 202 -9.63 10.42 20.98
N ILE A 203 -10.83 11.01 20.91
CA ILE A 203 -11.38 11.85 21.98
C ILE A 203 -12.71 11.30 22.54
N ALA A 204 -13.38 10.40 21.82
CA ALA A 204 -14.69 9.85 22.19
C ALA A 204 -14.62 8.39 22.69
N GLY A 205 -14.87 8.20 23.99
CA GLY A 205 -15.08 6.86 24.56
C GLY A 205 -16.54 6.45 24.57
N PHE A 206 -16.86 5.28 24.02
CA PHE A 206 -18.18 4.67 24.15
C PHE A 206 -18.17 3.62 25.26
N GLU A 207 -19.16 3.68 26.14
CA GLU A 207 -19.43 2.58 27.07
C GLU A 207 -20.12 1.45 26.31
N LEU A 208 -19.58 0.24 26.43
CA LEU A 208 -20.20 -0.94 25.85
C LEU A 208 -21.04 -1.65 26.91
N GLU A 209 -22.26 -2.06 26.57
CA GLU A 209 -23.12 -2.83 27.49
C GLU A 209 -22.47 -4.17 27.87
N PHE A 210 -21.81 -4.83 26.90
CA PHE A 210 -21.14 -6.11 27.10
C PHE A 210 -19.71 -6.06 26.60
N LEU A 211 -18.75 -6.16 27.54
CA LEU A 211 -17.33 -6.25 27.22
C LEU A 211 -16.85 -7.69 26.94
N GLY A 212 -17.58 -8.72 27.36
CA GLY A 212 -17.12 -10.11 27.22
C GLY A 212 -15.79 -10.38 27.95
N ASP A 213 -14.88 -11.12 27.30
CA ASP A 213 -13.53 -11.48 27.81
C ASP A 213 -12.44 -10.47 27.38
N PHE A 214 -12.82 -9.31 26.83
CA PHE A 214 -11.89 -8.31 26.29
C PHE A 214 -11.34 -7.36 27.36
N GLN A 215 -10.14 -6.83 27.15
CA GLN A 215 -9.43 -5.92 28.07
C GLN A 215 -8.96 -4.63 27.37
N ALA A 216 -8.60 -3.62 28.16
CA ALA A 216 -7.98 -2.41 27.61
C ALA A 216 -6.68 -2.75 26.87
N GLY A 217 -6.53 -2.21 25.67
CA GLY A 217 -5.46 -2.50 24.72
C GLY A 217 -5.88 -3.43 23.58
N ASP A 218 -7.02 -4.13 23.69
CA ASP A 218 -7.50 -5.00 22.62
C ASP A 218 -8.11 -4.16 21.48
N THR A 219 -7.73 -4.47 20.24
CA THR A 219 -8.40 -3.93 19.05
C THR A 219 -9.60 -4.82 18.71
N VAL A 220 -10.77 -4.22 18.57
CA VAL A 220 -12.05 -4.91 18.47
C VAL A 220 -12.93 -4.28 17.40
N PHE A 221 -13.83 -5.08 16.85
CA PHE A 221 -14.93 -4.62 16.03
C PHE A 221 -16.22 -4.65 16.84
N VAL A 222 -16.92 -3.52 16.92
CA VAL A 222 -18.13 -3.37 17.73
C VAL A 222 -19.32 -3.13 16.81
N ARG A 223 -20.35 -3.96 16.98
CA ARG A 223 -21.69 -3.75 16.40
C ARG A 223 -22.71 -3.58 17.51
N GLY A 224 -23.69 -2.71 17.35
CA GLY A 224 -24.78 -2.58 18.31
C GLY A 224 -25.64 -1.36 18.06
N ASP A 225 -26.39 -0.99 19.08
CA ASP A 225 -27.31 0.13 19.06
C ASP A 225 -26.74 1.28 19.91
N LEU A 226 -26.30 2.35 19.25
CA LEU A 226 -25.85 3.55 19.90
C LEU A 226 -27.01 4.28 20.58
N VAL A 227 -26.89 4.46 21.89
CA VAL A 227 -27.85 5.13 22.76
C VAL A 227 -27.20 6.37 23.34
N VAL A 228 -27.54 7.50 22.75
CA VAL A 228 -26.99 8.83 23.10
C VAL A 228 -27.60 9.44 24.38
N SER A 229 -28.65 8.83 24.94
CA SER A 229 -29.30 9.28 26.18
C SER A 229 -29.16 8.27 27.33
N CYS A 230 -28.25 7.30 27.19
CA CYS A 230 -27.94 6.42 28.30
C CYS A 230 -27.34 7.23 29.46
N GLN A 231 -27.34 6.67 30.67
CA GLN A 231 -26.55 7.20 31.78
C GLN A 231 -25.31 6.30 31.87
N PRO A 232 -24.17 6.69 31.28
CA PRO A 232 -22.97 5.86 31.34
C PRO A 232 -22.54 5.65 32.80
N ALA A 233 -22.22 4.41 33.16
CA ALA A 233 -21.52 4.12 34.41
C ALA A 233 -20.04 4.52 34.33
N CYS A 234 -19.50 4.64 33.13
CA CYS A 234 -18.14 5.01 32.84
C CYS A 234 -17.89 6.53 32.88
N THR A 235 -17.04 6.99 33.79
CA THR A 235 -16.54 8.38 33.76
C THR A 235 -15.71 8.63 32.49
N GLY A 236 -16.16 9.56 31.63
CA GLY A 236 -15.54 9.88 30.35
C GLY A 236 -16.18 9.19 29.13
N ALA A 237 -17.22 8.37 29.31
CA ALA A 237 -18.05 7.93 28.21
C ALA A 237 -18.99 9.03 27.75
N ILE A 238 -19.08 9.23 26.43
CA ILE A 238 -19.96 10.24 25.82
C ILE A 238 -21.30 9.66 25.36
N ALA A 239 -21.38 8.35 25.17
CA ALA A 239 -22.59 7.59 24.85
C ALA A 239 -22.39 6.10 25.19
N CYS A 240 -23.46 5.31 25.10
CA CYS A 240 -23.40 3.87 25.27
C CYS A 240 -23.79 3.16 23.98
N ILE A 241 -23.19 2.00 23.74
CA ILE A 241 -23.62 1.07 22.70
C ILE A 241 -24.27 -0.11 23.42
N ASN A 242 -25.58 -0.23 23.27
CA ASN A 242 -26.40 -1.29 23.84
C ASN A 242 -26.63 -2.40 22.81
N ASP A 243 -27.09 -3.56 23.29
CA ASP A 243 -27.29 -4.78 22.50
C ASP A 243 -26.06 -5.09 21.64
N ASN A 244 -24.87 -4.77 22.17
CA ASN A 244 -23.64 -4.77 21.41
C ASN A 244 -23.02 -6.17 21.33
N THR A 245 -22.45 -6.48 20.18
CA THR A 245 -21.53 -7.60 19.97
C THR A 245 -20.13 -7.06 19.75
N ILE A 246 -19.18 -7.55 20.55
CA ILE A 246 -17.76 -7.28 20.36
C ILE A 246 -17.13 -8.52 19.71
N ASP A 247 -16.59 -8.32 18.53
CA ASP A 247 -15.72 -9.29 17.89
C ASP A 247 -14.27 -8.83 18.15
N SER A 248 -13.40 -9.76 18.56
CA SER A 248 -11.96 -9.50 18.51
C SER A 248 -11.62 -9.11 17.07
N ILE A 249 -10.71 -8.15 16.84
CA ILE A 249 -9.89 -8.26 15.64
C ILE A 249 -8.95 -9.45 15.86
N TRP A 250 -9.51 -10.65 15.75
CA TRP A 250 -8.89 -11.66 14.93
C TRP A 250 -9.11 -11.13 13.53
N MET A 251 -8.08 -10.60 12.87
CA MET A 251 -8.03 -10.80 11.41
C MET A 251 -7.95 -12.32 11.32
N PRO A 252 -9.05 -13.02 11.00
CA PRO A 252 -9.10 -14.39 11.42
C PRO A 252 -8.22 -15.15 10.46
N VAL A 253 -6.98 -15.39 10.88
CA VAL A 253 -6.14 -16.38 10.24
C VAL A 253 -6.74 -17.71 10.64
N THR A 254 -7.83 -18.07 10.00
CA THR A 254 -8.60 -19.23 10.41
C THR A 254 -7.77 -20.46 10.06
N PRO A 255 -7.24 -21.20 11.05
CA PRO A 255 -6.70 -22.51 10.73
C PRO A 255 -7.88 -23.34 10.23
N ILE A 256 -7.73 -23.94 9.07
CA ILE A 256 -8.75 -24.83 8.53
C ILE A 256 -8.88 -26.01 9.48
N ALA A 257 -10.09 -26.19 10.02
CA ALA A 257 -10.36 -27.18 11.04
C ALA A 257 -9.85 -28.57 10.60
N GLY A 258 -9.12 -29.23 11.50
CA GLY A 258 -8.58 -30.56 11.25
C GLY A 258 -7.54 -30.63 10.12
N ARG A 259 -6.95 -29.51 9.67
CA ARG A 259 -5.91 -29.50 8.62
C ARG A 259 -4.57 -28.98 9.13
N ALA A 260 -3.51 -29.69 8.74
CA ALA A 260 -2.13 -29.32 9.05
C ALA A 260 -1.21 -29.56 7.86
N VAL A 261 -0.11 -28.83 7.83
CA VAL A 261 0.96 -29.01 6.86
C VAL A 261 2.24 -29.40 7.58
N LEU A 262 2.89 -30.45 7.08
CA LEU A 262 4.15 -30.95 7.62
C LEU A 262 5.21 -30.94 6.53
N LYS A 263 6.40 -30.43 6.84
CA LYS A 263 7.60 -30.70 6.02
C LYS A 263 8.49 -31.70 6.72
N LEU A 264 8.92 -32.70 5.98
CA LEU A 264 9.67 -33.83 6.52
C LEU A 264 11.10 -33.86 5.97
N ALA A 265 12.04 -34.28 6.79
CA ALA A 265 13.40 -34.59 6.36
C ALA A 265 13.42 -35.80 5.40
N ASN A 266 12.55 -36.77 5.67
CA ASN A 266 12.43 -38.03 4.95
C ASN A 266 10.97 -38.29 4.54
N SER A 267 10.72 -38.49 3.24
CA SER A 267 9.39 -38.76 2.70
C SER A 267 8.76 -40.05 3.26
N ASN A 268 9.57 -41.04 3.64
CA ASN A 268 9.08 -42.30 4.20
C ASN A 268 8.50 -42.16 5.62
N ALA A 269 8.75 -41.04 6.30
CA ALA A 269 8.24 -40.81 7.66
C ALA A 269 6.75 -40.44 7.68
N ALA A 270 6.20 -39.91 6.57
CA ALA A 270 4.83 -39.39 6.52
C ALA A 270 3.79 -40.44 6.94
N VAL A 271 3.90 -41.66 6.40
CA VAL A 271 2.96 -42.76 6.70
C VAL A 271 3.04 -43.16 8.17
N ASN A 272 4.25 -43.28 8.72
CA ASN A 272 4.45 -43.65 10.12
C ASN A 272 3.88 -42.60 11.09
N ILE A 273 4.05 -41.31 10.75
CA ILE A 273 3.49 -40.21 11.54
C ILE A 273 1.96 -40.30 11.49
N ALA A 274 1.38 -40.41 10.30
CA ALA A 274 -0.06 -40.48 10.11
C ALA A 274 -0.70 -41.66 10.86
N GLU A 275 -0.10 -42.85 10.81
CA GLU A 275 -0.55 -44.01 11.57
C GLU A 275 -0.46 -43.80 13.09
N ALA A 276 0.63 -43.19 13.57
CA ALA A 276 0.86 -42.98 15.00
C ALA A 276 -0.06 -41.91 15.63
N THR A 277 -0.44 -40.89 14.87
CA THR A 277 -1.34 -39.81 15.31
C THR A 277 -2.81 -40.09 14.97
N GLY A 278 -3.10 -41.11 14.16
CA GLY A 278 -4.44 -41.38 13.65
C GLY A 278 -4.90 -40.33 12.63
N SER A 279 -3.97 -39.65 11.97
CA SER A 279 -4.24 -38.65 10.94
C SER A 279 -4.19 -39.27 9.53
N ILE A 280 -4.65 -38.53 8.52
CA ILE A 280 -4.72 -39.00 7.12
C ILE A 280 -3.94 -38.03 6.24
N ILE A 281 -3.06 -38.53 5.39
CA ILE A 281 -2.41 -37.71 4.36
C ILE A 281 -3.43 -37.48 3.24
N ILE A 282 -3.70 -36.22 2.95
CA ILE A 282 -4.69 -35.79 1.95
C ILE A 282 -3.99 -35.54 0.61
N ASP A 283 -2.87 -34.83 0.66
CA ASP A 283 -2.13 -34.39 -0.51
C ASP A 283 -0.65 -34.13 -0.14
N SER A 284 0.20 -33.89 -1.13
CA SER A 284 1.62 -33.60 -0.94
C SER A 284 2.22 -32.75 -2.05
N ILE A 285 3.22 -31.95 -1.69
CA ILE A 285 4.18 -31.35 -2.62
C ILE A 285 5.42 -32.23 -2.56
N ALA A 286 5.41 -33.30 -3.36
CA ALA A 286 6.37 -34.40 -3.23
C ALA A 286 7.82 -33.96 -3.45
N SER A 287 8.06 -33.03 -4.39
CA SER A 287 9.38 -32.44 -4.67
C SER A 287 10.00 -31.76 -3.43
N GLN A 288 9.15 -31.29 -2.51
CA GLN A 288 9.54 -30.53 -1.32
C GLN A 288 9.37 -31.31 -0.02
N LYS A 289 8.87 -32.55 -0.08
CA LYS A 289 8.53 -33.39 1.08
C LYS A 289 7.57 -32.70 2.04
N ILE A 290 6.61 -31.97 1.48
CA ILE A 290 5.55 -31.28 2.23
C ILE A 290 4.26 -32.08 2.07
N TYR A 291 3.52 -32.27 3.16
CA TYR A 291 2.32 -33.10 3.22
C TYR A 291 1.18 -32.34 3.87
N LEU A 292 0.01 -32.35 3.23
CA LEU A 292 -1.25 -31.90 3.80
C LEU A 292 -1.88 -33.07 4.56
N ILE A 293 -2.19 -32.85 5.83
CA ILE A 293 -2.70 -33.86 6.75
C ILE A 293 -4.06 -33.45 7.32
N SER A 294 -5.00 -34.40 7.31
CA SER A 294 -6.27 -34.33 8.04
C SER A 294 -6.15 -34.98 9.41
N PHE A 295 -6.73 -34.37 10.43
CA PHE A 295 -6.97 -34.99 11.73
C PHE A 295 -8.38 -34.67 12.23
N SER A 296 -8.79 -35.29 13.34
CA SER A 296 -10.14 -35.08 13.89
C SER A 296 -10.33 -33.65 14.40
N ASP A 297 -11.44 -33.02 14.01
CA ASP A 297 -11.85 -31.69 14.51
C ASP A 297 -12.08 -31.64 16.02
N SER A 298 -12.17 -32.80 16.69
CA SER A 298 -12.25 -32.88 18.16
C SER A 298 -10.90 -32.62 18.86
N ILE A 299 -9.79 -32.60 18.12
CA ILE A 299 -8.44 -32.34 18.62
C ILE A 299 -8.09 -30.89 18.29
N SER A 300 -7.59 -30.13 19.27
CA SER A 300 -7.15 -28.75 18.99
C SER A 300 -5.94 -28.75 18.04
N PRO A 301 -5.87 -27.81 17.08
CA PRO A 301 -4.72 -27.69 16.18
C PRO A 301 -3.38 -27.65 16.94
N ASP A 302 -3.30 -26.88 18.02
CA ASP A 302 -2.08 -26.75 18.84
C ASP A 302 -1.62 -28.10 19.43
N SER A 303 -2.56 -28.88 19.96
CA SER A 303 -2.24 -30.20 20.52
C SER A 303 -1.70 -31.13 19.44
N MET A 304 -2.29 -31.06 18.24
CA MET A 304 -1.84 -31.85 17.11
C MET A 304 -0.47 -31.38 16.59
N MET A 305 -0.20 -30.08 16.57
CA MET A 305 1.11 -29.54 16.17
C MET A 305 2.21 -30.01 17.12
N ILE A 306 1.94 -29.97 18.43
CA ILE A 306 2.87 -30.51 19.45
C ILE A 306 3.11 -32.00 19.22
N ALA A 307 2.07 -32.77 18.88
CA ALA A 307 2.20 -34.19 18.59
C ALA A 307 3.10 -34.43 17.36
N PHE A 308 2.91 -33.68 16.27
CA PHE A 308 3.75 -33.79 15.08
C PHE A 308 5.21 -33.39 15.34
N LEU A 309 5.46 -32.30 16.07
CA LEU A 309 6.81 -31.86 16.42
C LEU A 309 7.55 -32.85 17.33
N GLY A 310 6.85 -33.80 17.96
CA GLY A 310 7.46 -34.89 18.71
C GLY A 310 8.20 -35.92 17.84
N PHE A 311 7.98 -35.92 16.52
CA PHE A 311 8.64 -36.85 15.60
C PHE A 311 9.96 -36.25 15.06
N PRO A 312 11.08 -37.00 15.11
CA PRO A 312 12.40 -36.47 14.76
C PRO A 312 12.56 -36.14 13.26
N ASP A 313 11.72 -36.71 12.39
CA ASP A 313 11.75 -36.44 10.95
C ASP A 313 10.94 -35.21 10.54
N VAL A 314 10.19 -34.58 11.46
CA VAL A 314 9.41 -33.37 11.19
C VAL A 314 10.32 -32.15 11.28
N ILE A 315 10.48 -31.45 10.15
CA ILE A 315 11.23 -30.18 10.07
C ILE A 315 10.37 -29.04 10.61
N PHE A 316 9.10 -28.99 10.19
CA PHE A 316 8.09 -28.14 10.79
C PHE A 316 6.70 -28.77 10.65
N ALA A 317 5.79 -28.33 11.53
CA ALA A 317 4.37 -28.58 11.43
C ALA A 317 3.62 -27.29 11.78
N GLU A 318 2.64 -26.91 10.96
CA GLU A 318 1.74 -25.79 11.25
C GLU A 318 0.30 -26.13 10.80
N PRO A 319 -0.73 -25.47 11.37
CA PRO A 319 -2.07 -25.54 10.81
C PRO A 319 -2.08 -25.06 9.35
N ASN A 320 -2.97 -25.61 8.51
CA ASN A 320 -3.20 -25.02 7.20
C ASN A 320 -4.08 -23.78 7.37
N PHE A 321 -3.60 -22.60 6.97
CA PHE A 321 -4.31 -21.34 7.19
C PHE A 321 -5.09 -20.90 5.94
N GLU A 322 -6.21 -20.24 6.17
CA GLU A 322 -6.97 -19.52 5.14
C GLU A 322 -6.19 -18.30 4.63
N VAL A 323 -6.36 -17.99 3.35
CA VAL A 323 -5.77 -16.84 2.66
C VAL A 323 -6.84 -16.28 1.73
N ASP A 324 -7.01 -14.96 1.72
CA ASP A 324 -8.12 -14.28 1.04
C ASP A 324 -7.63 -13.14 0.14
N PHE A 325 -8.47 -12.64 -0.76
CA PHE A 325 -8.21 -11.34 -1.41
C PHE A 325 -8.39 -10.17 -0.44
N PRO A 326 -7.53 -9.12 -0.51
CA PRO A 326 -7.65 -7.92 0.33
C PRO A 326 -9.02 -7.25 0.28
N GLU A 327 -9.70 -7.30 -0.86
CA GLU A 327 -10.99 -6.64 -1.10
C GLU A 327 -12.10 -7.17 -0.17
N ASN A 328 -11.98 -8.38 0.37
CA ASN A 328 -12.95 -8.95 1.31
C ASN A 328 -13.05 -8.16 2.62
N LEU A 329 -11.94 -7.58 3.09
CA LEU A 329 -11.93 -6.78 4.33
C LEU A 329 -12.39 -5.35 4.07
N GLN A 330 -12.04 -4.80 2.91
CA GLN A 330 -12.50 -3.50 2.42
C GLN A 330 -13.98 -3.49 1.98
N LEU A 331 -14.57 -4.67 1.71
CA LEU A 331 -15.88 -4.85 1.08
C LEU A 331 -15.98 -4.20 -0.32
N SER A 332 -14.87 -4.19 -1.05
CA SER A 332 -14.82 -3.67 -2.42
C SER A 332 -15.43 -4.67 -3.40
N ILE A 333 -16.22 -4.19 -4.36
CA ILE A 333 -16.81 -5.00 -5.43
C ILE A 333 -16.51 -4.38 -6.80
N SER A 334 -16.46 -5.22 -7.83
CA SER A 334 -16.41 -4.73 -9.21
C SER A 334 -17.70 -4.00 -9.56
N PHE A 335 -17.60 -2.92 -10.33
CA PHE A 335 -18.71 -2.21 -10.95
C PHE A 335 -18.73 -2.50 -12.45
N PRO A 336 -19.55 -3.47 -12.92
CA PRO A 336 -19.65 -3.80 -14.33
C PRO A 336 -20.31 -2.66 -15.12
N ASP A 337 -19.95 -2.52 -16.38
CA ASP A 337 -20.59 -1.56 -17.27
C ASP A 337 -22.08 -1.88 -17.45
N GLU A 338 -22.92 -0.83 -17.44
CA GLU A 338 -24.39 -0.97 -17.61
C GLU A 338 -24.75 -1.56 -18.99
N TYR A 339 -23.89 -1.33 -20.00
CA TYR A 339 -23.98 -1.92 -21.32
C TYR A 339 -22.60 -2.45 -21.70
N ALA A 340 -22.46 -3.77 -21.90
CA ALA A 340 -21.32 -4.32 -22.64
C ALA A 340 -21.19 -3.50 -23.93
N PRO A 341 -20.08 -2.76 -24.15
CA PRO A 341 -20.03 -1.72 -25.16
C PRO A 341 -20.52 -2.27 -26.50
N PRO A 342 -21.38 -1.53 -27.22
CA PRO A 342 -21.96 -2.04 -28.45
C PRO A 342 -20.82 -2.42 -29.40
N LEU A 343 -20.78 -3.71 -29.75
CA LEU A 343 -19.90 -4.31 -30.76
C LEU A 343 -19.89 -3.42 -32.01
N ASP A 344 -18.95 -2.49 -32.09
CA ASP A 344 -18.57 -1.91 -33.36
C ASP A 344 -17.80 -3.02 -34.08
N ILE A 345 -18.17 -3.27 -35.34
CA ILE A 345 -18.01 -4.54 -36.07
C ILE A 345 -16.54 -5.02 -36.25
N ASP A 346 -15.54 -4.38 -35.63
CA ASP A 346 -14.13 -4.76 -35.70
C ASP A 346 -13.30 -4.51 -34.40
N ILE A 347 -13.90 -4.18 -33.23
CA ILE A 347 -13.13 -3.95 -31.99
C ILE A 347 -13.73 -4.73 -30.81
N ALA A 348 -13.00 -5.74 -30.31
CA ALA A 348 -13.40 -6.60 -29.18
C ALA A 348 -13.17 -5.95 -27.80
N GLU A 349 -12.57 -4.76 -27.76
CA GLU A 349 -12.05 -4.11 -26.56
C GLU A 349 -12.53 -2.64 -26.46
N PRO A 350 -12.96 -2.16 -25.28
CA PRO A 350 -13.35 -0.78 -25.06
C PRO A 350 -12.16 0.16 -25.18
N SER A 351 -12.31 1.33 -25.81
CA SER A 351 -11.24 2.33 -25.85
C SER A 351 -10.84 2.83 -24.46
N SER A 352 -11.76 2.80 -23.49
CA SER A 352 -11.49 3.11 -22.08
C SER A 352 -10.48 2.18 -21.43
N PHE A 353 -10.33 0.95 -21.94
CA PHE A 353 -9.35 0.00 -21.41
C PHE A 353 -7.91 0.42 -21.69
N PHE A 354 -7.62 0.90 -22.89
CA PHE A 354 -6.29 1.41 -23.24
C PHE A 354 -6.08 2.86 -22.82
N ALA A 355 -7.14 3.66 -22.77
CA ALA A 355 -7.08 5.09 -22.46
C ALA A 355 -7.33 5.43 -20.98
N GLN A 356 -7.33 4.44 -20.08
CA GLN A 356 -7.52 4.68 -18.66
C GLN A 356 -6.34 5.45 -18.06
N ASN A 357 -6.62 6.33 -17.10
CA ASN A 357 -5.60 7.21 -16.51
C ASN A 357 -4.43 6.42 -15.91
N SER A 358 -4.69 5.26 -15.29
CA SER A 358 -3.65 4.39 -14.74
C SER A 358 -2.59 3.99 -15.77
N VAL A 359 -2.96 3.77 -17.04
CA VAL A 359 -2.04 3.43 -18.15
C VAL A 359 -1.19 4.64 -18.55
N GLU A 360 -1.79 5.82 -18.63
CA GLU A 360 -1.10 7.07 -18.96
C GLU A 360 -0.09 7.45 -17.86
N THR A 361 -0.53 7.41 -16.61
CA THR A 361 0.23 7.81 -15.41
C THR A 361 1.50 6.98 -15.20
N ILE A 362 1.46 5.68 -15.55
CA ILE A 362 2.64 4.79 -15.47
C ILE A 362 3.43 4.70 -16.78
N GLY A 363 3.00 5.40 -17.84
CA GLY A 363 3.71 5.48 -19.11
C GLY A 363 3.70 4.21 -19.98
N ALA A 364 2.71 3.33 -19.84
CA ALA A 364 2.75 2.01 -20.47
C ALA A 364 2.81 2.04 -22.02
N ASP A 365 2.07 2.95 -22.66
CA ASP A 365 2.08 3.14 -24.12
C ASP A 365 3.48 3.46 -24.67
N SER A 366 4.29 4.16 -23.89
CA SER A 366 5.67 4.48 -24.25
C SER A 366 6.57 3.27 -24.08
N ALA A 367 6.40 2.52 -22.98
CA ALA A 367 7.13 1.28 -22.74
C ALA A 367 6.85 0.22 -23.83
N ASN A 368 5.59 0.10 -24.28
CA ASN A 368 5.19 -0.85 -25.31
C ASN A 368 5.81 -0.63 -26.70
N LYS A 369 6.38 0.54 -26.95
CA LYS A 369 7.18 0.78 -28.16
C LYS A 369 8.55 0.10 -28.12
N LEU A 370 9.03 -0.25 -26.93
CA LEU A 370 10.34 -0.83 -26.69
C LEU A 370 10.26 -2.31 -26.32
N SER A 371 9.28 -2.71 -25.49
CA SER A 371 9.06 -4.10 -25.10
C SER A 371 7.58 -4.39 -24.92
N THR A 372 7.14 -5.60 -25.30
CA THR A 372 5.77 -6.07 -25.11
C THR A 372 5.69 -7.32 -24.22
N GLY A 373 6.78 -7.67 -23.53
CA GLY A 373 6.85 -8.82 -22.63
C GLY A 373 7.12 -10.14 -23.38
N SER A 374 7.52 -10.07 -24.64
CA SER A 374 7.79 -11.25 -25.47
C SER A 374 8.91 -12.10 -24.89
N GLY A 375 8.63 -13.39 -24.70
CA GLY A 375 9.60 -14.35 -24.13
C GLY A 375 9.55 -14.47 -22.62
N SER A 376 8.84 -13.57 -21.92
CA SER A 376 8.60 -13.66 -20.49
C SER A 376 7.41 -14.56 -20.18
N VAL A 377 7.49 -15.30 -19.09
CA VAL A 377 6.46 -16.21 -18.57
C VAL A 377 5.95 -15.69 -17.22
N VAL A 378 4.65 -15.41 -17.12
CA VAL A 378 4.02 -14.86 -15.92
C VAL A 378 3.02 -15.86 -15.35
N ALA A 379 3.25 -16.34 -14.13
CA ALA A 379 2.26 -17.12 -13.41
C ALA A 379 1.30 -16.20 -12.65
N VAL A 380 0.00 -16.45 -12.75
CA VAL A 380 -1.02 -15.72 -12.00
C VAL A 380 -1.72 -16.70 -11.07
N ILE A 381 -1.60 -16.47 -9.76
CA ILE A 381 -2.23 -17.29 -8.74
C ILE A 381 -3.46 -16.54 -8.21
N ASP A 382 -4.66 -17.03 -8.51
CA ASP A 382 -5.91 -16.30 -8.18
C ASP A 382 -7.15 -17.23 -8.06
N ASN A 383 -8.38 -16.71 -8.17
CA ASN A 383 -9.64 -17.48 -8.07
C ASN A 383 -10.20 -18.01 -9.39
N GLY A 384 -9.46 -17.84 -10.49
CA GLY A 384 -9.79 -18.39 -11.80
C GLY A 384 -9.85 -17.34 -12.91
N PHE A 385 -9.82 -17.82 -14.14
CA PHE A 385 -9.55 -17.00 -15.33
C PHE A 385 -10.52 -17.36 -16.46
N ASP A 386 -11.35 -16.41 -16.88
CA ASP A 386 -12.22 -16.61 -18.04
C ASP A 386 -11.42 -16.48 -19.33
N MET A 387 -10.78 -17.59 -19.71
CA MET A 387 -9.99 -17.70 -20.93
C MET A 387 -10.83 -17.65 -22.20
N THR A 388 -12.17 -17.62 -22.09
CA THR A 388 -13.11 -17.48 -23.21
C THR A 388 -13.55 -16.03 -23.41
N HIS A 389 -13.12 -15.11 -22.54
CA HIS A 389 -13.33 -13.69 -22.76
C HIS A 389 -12.61 -13.27 -24.07
N PRO A 390 -13.28 -12.62 -25.03
CA PRO A 390 -12.74 -12.35 -26.38
C PRO A 390 -11.38 -11.62 -26.41
N PHE A 391 -11.13 -10.74 -25.44
CA PHE A 391 -9.81 -10.10 -25.26
C PHE A 391 -8.72 -11.11 -24.83
N LEU A 392 -9.05 -12.03 -23.94
CA LEU A 392 -8.11 -12.98 -23.36
C LEU A 392 -7.88 -14.21 -24.25
N GLU A 393 -8.81 -14.54 -25.15
CA GLU A 393 -8.63 -15.58 -26.16
C GLU A 393 -7.43 -15.30 -27.10
N LEU A 394 -7.00 -14.03 -27.19
CA LEU A 394 -5.84 -13.62 -27.99
C LEU A 394 -4.51 -13.78 -27.25
N ALA A 395 -4.53 -14.01 -25.94
CA ALA A 395 -3.33 -14.14 -25.12
C ALA A 395 -2.62 -15.48 -25.35
N SER A 396 -1.31 -15.50 -25.11
CA SER A 396 -0.53 -16.74 -25.05
C SER A 396 -0.57 -17.29 -23.63
N PHE A 397 -1.00 -18.53 -23.45
CA PHE A 397 -0.99 -19.19 -22.14
C PHE A 397 -0.52 -20.64 -22.25
N THR A 398 0.04 -21.17 -21.16
CA THR A 398 0.32 -22.61 -21.00
C THR A 398 -0.89 -23.34 -20.45
N ASP A 399 -0.79 -24.67 -20.34
CA ASP A 399 -1.72 -25.43 -19.51
C ASP A 399 -1.65 -24.88 -18.07
N GLY A 400 -2.81 -24.49 -17.52
CA GLY A 400 -2.97 -24.09 -16.14
C GLY A 400 -3.34 -25.26 -15.23
N TYR A 401 -3.65 -24.95 -13.97
CA TYR A 401 -4.18 -25.93 -13.03
C TYR A 401 -5.09 -25.28 -11.99
N ASP A 402 -6.12 -25.99 -11.55
CA ASP A 402 -6.97 -25.62 -10.43
C ASP A 402 -6.56 -26.42 -9.19
N TYR A 403 -5.80 -25.76 -8.31
CA TYR A 403 -5.38 -26.29 -7.02
C TYR A 403 -6.42 -26.14 -5.91
N PHE A 404 -7.52 -25.42 -6.16
CA PHE A 404 -8.66 -25.35 -5.26
C PHE A 404 -9.58 -26.58 -5.44
N SER A 405 -9.92 -26.91 -6.68
CA SER A 405 -10.79 -28.05 -7.03
C SER A 405 -10.02 -29.35 -7.32
N ASP A 406 -8.70 -29.27 -7.48
CA ASP A 406 -7.80 -30.36 -7.88
C ASP A 406 -8.11 -30.95 -9.26
N ASP A 407 -8.19 -30.07 -10.27
CA ASP A 407 -8.34 -30.45 -11.67
C ASP A 407 -7.55 -29.51 -12.62
N THR A 408 -7.70 -29.71 -13.92
CA THR A 408 -6.94 -28.96 -14.95
C THR A 408 -7.69 -27.75 -15.51
N ASP A 409 -8.84 -27.38 -14.94
CA ASP A 409 -9.70 -26.30 -15.43
C ASP A 409 -9.64 -25.09 -14.47
N PRO A 410 -8.76 -24.10 -14.73
CA PRO A 410 -8.63 -22.92 -13.88
C PRO A 410 -9.71 -21.85 -14.15
N SER A 411 -10.85 -22.22 -14.74
CA SER A 411 -11.97 -21.30 -14.98
C SER A 411 -12.55 -20.77 -13.66
N PRO A 412 -13.08 -19.53 -13.64
CA PRO A 412 -13.65 -18.96 -12.43
C PRO A 412 -14.98 -19.63 -12.09
N ASP A 413 -15.30 -19.67 -10.79
CA ASP A 413 -16.65 -20.01 -10.34
C ASP A 413 -17.66 -18.94 -10.79
N SER A 414 -18.96 -19.23 -10.69
CA SER A 414 -19.99 -18.19 -10.79
C SER A 414 -20.20 -17.49 -9.43
N GLY A 415 -20.30 -16.16 -9.39
CA GLY A 415 -20.68 -15.45 -8.16
C GLY A 415 -20.02 -14.09 -8.00
N LEU A 416 -20.22 -13.46 -6.83
CA LEU A 416 -19.52 -12.23 -6.47
C LEU A 416 -18.02 -12.52 -6.28
N GLY A 417 -17.17 -11.66 -6.85
CA GLY A 417 -15.72 -11.81 -6.82
C GLY A 417 -15.14 -12.80 -7.84
N ALA A 418 -15.96 -13.56 -8.56
CA ALA A 418 -15.52 -14.53 -9.58
C ALA A 418 -14.59 -13.94 -10.65
N SER A 419 -14.74 -12.66 -10.95
CA SER A 419 -13.97 -11.98 -11.99
C SER A 419 -12.57 -11.55 -11.56
N HIS A 420 -12.16 -11.75 -10.29
CA HIS A 420 -10.91 -11.20 -9.76
C HIS A 420 -9.68 -11.65 -10.56
N GLY A 421 -9.49 -12.96 -10.77
CA GLY A 421 -8.37 -13.45 -11.57
C GLY A 421 -8.46 -13.04 -13.04
N THR A 422 -9.67 -12.98 -13.61
CA THR A 422 -9.90 -12.50 -14.99
C THR A 422 -9.51 -11.03 -15.15
N PHE A 423 -9.82 -10.21 -14.16
CA PHE A 423 -9.52 -8.78 -14.12
C PHE A 423 -8.01 -8.54 -14.07
N ILE A 424 -7.31 -9.28 -13.21
CA ILE A 424 -5.86 -9.27 -13.06
C ILE A 424 -5.17 -9.72 -14.36
N PHE A 425 -5.66 -10.80 -14.97
CA PHE A 425 -5.17 -11.27 -16.27
C PHE A 425 -5.25 -10.14 -17.29
N GLY A 426 -6.41 -9.48 -17.39
CA GLY A 426 -6.62 -8.37 -18.31
C GLY A 426 -5.58 -7.26 -18.14
N LEU A 427 -5.28 -6.85 -16.90
CA LEU A 427 -4.28 -5.82 -16.61
C LEU A 427 -2.86 -6.24 -16.99
N ILE A 428 -2.50 -7.51 -16.81
CA ILE A 428 -1.19 -8.00 -17.24
C ILE A 428 -1.09 -7.96 -18.77
N GLN A 429 -2.13 -8.39 -19.48
CA GLN A 429 -2.16 -8.36 -20.95
C GLN A 429 -2.26 -6.95 -21.54
N LEU A 430 -2.81 -5.99 -20.80
CA LEU A 430 -2.83 -4.58 -21.20
C LEU A 430 -1.42 -4.01 -21.37
N ILE A 431 -0.51 -4.39 -20.48
CA ILE A 431 0.84 -3.82 -20.38
C ILE A 431 1.89 -4.74 -21.00
N SER A 432 1.73 -6.06 -20.89
CA SER A 432 2.64 -7.09 -21.45
C SER A 432 1.90 -8.04 -22.39
N PRO A 433 1.37 -7.57 -23.53
CA PRO A 433 0.46 -8.35 -24.37
C PRO A 433 1.09 -9.62 -24.97
N ASN A 434 2.42 -9.68 -25.10
CA ASN A 434 3.14 -10.82 -25.68
C ASN A 434 3.80 -11.74 -24.65
N CYS A 435 3.58 -11.52 -23.35
CA CYS A 435 4.03 -12.48 -22.35
C CYS A 435 3.19 -13.78 -22.44
N GLN A 436 3.73 -14.86 -21.90
CA GLN A 436 3.01 -16.12 -21.76
C GLN A 436 2.47 -16.25 -20.34
N ILE A 437 1.18 -16.53 -20.19
CA ILE A 437 0.54 -16.67 -18.87
C ILE A 437 0.46 -18.14 -18.42
N ILE A 438 0.75 -18.42 -17.15
CA ILE A 438 0.43 -19.67 -16.46
C ILE A 438 -0.75 -19.42 -15.51
N PRO A 439 -1.98 -19.81 -15.86
CA PRO A 439 -3.15 -19.59 -15.02
C PRO A 439 -3.25 -20.64 -13.91
N LEU A 440 -3.09 -20.22 -12.65
CA LEU A 440 -3.11 -21.10 -11.47
C LEU A 440 -4.24 -20.69 -10.53
N ARG A 441 -5.33 -21.44 -10.54
CA ARG A 441 -6.43 -21.20 -9.61
C ARG A 441 -6.10 -21.83 -8.25
N ALA A 442 -6.09 -21.02 -7.19
CA ALA A 442 -5.82 -21.47 -5.82
C ALA A 442 -6.85 -20.97 -4.79
N LEU A 443 -7.73 -20.05 -5.20
CA LEU A 443 -8.83 -19.53 -4.41
C LEU A 443 -10.17 -19.91 -5.05
N GLY A 444 -11.20 -20.07 -4.23
CA GLY A 444 -12.55 -20.42 -4.65
C GLY A 444 -13.53 -19.25 -4.58
N GLU A 445 -14.82 -19.59 -4.51
CA GLU A 445 -15.92 -18.62 -4.28
C GLU A 445 -15.65 -17.70 -3.09
N GLY A 446 -15.94 -16.40 -3.26
CA GLY A 446 -15.67 -15.38 -2.25
C GLY A 446 -14.18 -15.04 -2.07
N GLY A 447 -13.31 -15.49 -2.97
CA GLY A 447 -11.90 -15.14 -2.95
C GLY A 447 -11.12 -15.79 -1.81
N LYS A 448 -11.56 -16.97 -1.36
CA LYS A 448 -10.97 -17.69 -0.23
C LYS A 448 -10.20 -18.91 -0.69
N GLY A 449 -8.99 -19.07 -0.17
CA GLY A 449 -8.08 -20.15 -0.47
C GLY A 449 -7.41 -20.70 0.77
N ASN A 450 -6.37 -21.52 0.57
CA ASN A 450 -5.58 -22.02 1.68
C ASN A 450 -4.09 -22.07 1.35
N GLY A 451 -3.26 -21.93 2.39
CA GLY A 451 -1.82 -21.84 2.25
C GLY A 451 -1.19 -23.02 1.51
N PHE A 452 -1.75 -24.24 1.65
CA PHE A 452 -1.24 -25.42 0.94
C PHE A 452 -1.49 -25.35 -0.58
N ALA A 453 -2.69 -24.97 -1.01
CA ALA A 453 -2.99 -24.79 -2.44
C ALA A 453 -2.11 -23.70 -3.06
N ILE A 454 -1.98 -22.54 -2.38
CA ILE A 454 -1.12 -21.44 -2.83
C ILE A 454 0.34 -21.87 -2.91
N ALA A 455 0.88 -22.56 -1.90
CA ALA A 455 2.25 -23.06 -1.93
C ALA A 455 2.47 -24.03 -3.10
N LYS A 456 1.49 -24.90 -3.37
CA LYS A 456 1.54 -25.84 -4.51
C LYS A 456 1.53 -25.08 -5.84
N SER A 457 0.75 -24.01 -5.98
CA SER A 457 0.79 -23.11 -7.14
C SER A 457 2.15 -22.42 -7.31
N ILE A 458 2.77 -21.93 -6.24
CA ILE A 458 4.11 -21.32 -6.31
C ILE A 458 5.15 -22.34 -6.81
N TYR A 459 5.11 -23.58 -6.31
CA TYR A 459 6.01 -24.62 -6.82
C TYR A 459 5.66 -25.04 -8.26
N HIS A 460 4.40 -24.99 -8.68
CA HIS A 460 4.03 -25.22 -10.09
C HIS A 460 4.67 -24.15 -10.99
N ALA A 461 4.56 -22.88 -10.62
CA ALA A 461 5.17 -21.78 -11.37
C ALA A 461 6.70 -21.96 -11.47
N LEU A 462 7.35 -22.36 -10.36
CA LEU A 462 8.77 -22.70 -10.34
C LEU A 462 9.11 -23.86 -11.29
N GLU A 463 8.38 -24.97 -11.21
CA GLU A 463 8.61 -26.15 -12.04
C GLU A 463 8.35 -25.90 -13.54
N ASN A 464 7.60 -24.84 -13.87
CA ASN A 464 7.31 -24.40 -15.24
C ASN A 464 8.11 -23.17 -15.69
N ASN A 465 9.16 -22.78 -14.95
CA ASN A 465 10.06 -21.67 -15.28
C ASN A 465 9.32 -20.33 -15.51
N ALA A 466 8.39 -20.00 -14.61
CA ALA A 466 7.86 -18.64 -14.58
C ALA A 466 8.99 -17.64 -14.29
N ASP A 467 8.98 -16.48 -14.96
CA ASP A 467 9.87 -15.36 -14.68
C ASP A 467 9.29 -14.44 -13.59
N VAL A 468 7.97 -14.36 -13.53
CA VAL A 468 7.22 -13.53 -12.56
C VAL A 468 6.00 -14.27 -12.03
N ILE A 469 5.69 -14.13 -10.74
CA ILE A 469 4.46 -14.63 -10.11
C ILE A 469 3.66 -13.45 -9.54
N ASN A 470 2.41 -13.29 -9.99
CA ASN A 470 1.45 -12.36 -9.42
C ASN A 470 0.64 -13.02 -8.29
N MET A 471 0.57 -12.36 -7.15
CA MET A 471 -0.14 -12.81 -5.94
C MET A 471 -1.02 -11.68 -5.38
N SER A 472 -2.18 -11.45 -6.00
CA SER A 472 -3.15 -10.45 -5.55
C SER A 472 -4.04 -10.99 -4.41
N PHE A 473 -3.41 -11.57 -3.39
CA PHE A 473 -4.07 -12.12 -2.20
C PHE A 473 -3.18 -11.90 -0.98
N GLY A 474 -3.74 -12.04 0.21
CA GLY A 474 -2.98 -11.85 1.42
C GLY A 474 -3.56 -12.54 2.66
N THR A 475 -2.72 -12.67 3.66
CA THR A 475 -3.09 -13.08 5.01
C THR A 475 -2.20 -12.35 6.01
N TYR A 476 -2.76 -12.01 7.16
CA TYR A 476 -1.99 -11.44 8.27
C TYR A 476 -1.16 -12.49 9.03
N LYS A 477 -1.21 -13.74 8.57
CA LYS A 477 -0.39 -14.82 9.07
C LYS A 477 0.92 -14.95 8.33
N ASP A 478 1.98 -14.77 9.08
CA ASP A 478 3.26 -15.34 8.77
C ASP A 478 3.19 -16.88 8.83
N SER A 479 3.07 -17.50 7.67
CA SER A 479 3.04 -18.95 7.46
C SER A 479 4.42 -19.43 7.05
N TYR A 480 4.95 -20.41 7.76
CA TYR A 480 6.25 -20.97 7.42
C TYR A 480 6.20 -21.67 6.05
N LEU A 481 5.08 -22.29 5.69
CA LEU A 481 4.86 -22.89 4.39
C LEU A 481 4.96 -21.86 3.25
N LEU A 482 4.19 -20.77 3.34
CA LEU A 482 4.18 -19.73 2.30
C LEU A 482 5.53 -19.04 2.19
N ARG A 483 6.14 -18.68 3.32
CA ARG A 483 7.49 -18.11 3.37
C ARG A 483 8.51 -19.00 2.67
N THR A 484 8.46 -20.31 2.94
CA THR A 484 9.40 -21.27 2.34
C THR A 484 9.15 -21.44 0.84
N ALA A 485 7.90 -21.41 0.39
CA ALA A 485 7.57 -21.48 -1.03
C ALA A 485 8.03 -20.22 -1.78
N CYS A 486 7.75 -19.03 -1.23
CA CYS A 486 8.22 -17.75 -1.80
C CYS A 486 9.75 -17.72 -1.85
N GLN A 487 10.44 -18.06 -0.76
CA GLN A 487 11.91 -18.11 -0.76
C GLN A 487 12.46 -19.10 -1.81
N ALA A 488 11.79 -20.23 -2.03
CA ALA A 488 12.23 -21.20 -3.03
C ALA A 488 12.09 -20.67 -4.47
N ALA A 489 11.00 -19.94 -4.76
CA ALA A 489 10.79 -19.29 -6.06
C ALA A 489 11.77 -18.12 -6.27
N HIS A 490 11.93 -17.25 -5.27
CA HIS A 490 12.89 -16.16 -5.32
C HIS A 490 14.34 -16.66 -5.52
N ASN A 491 14.76 -17.71 -4.79
CA ASN A 491 16.08 -18.34 -4.98
C ASN A 491 16.26 -19.02 -6.34
N ALA A 492 15.18 -19.18 -7.11
CA ALA A 492 15.20 -19.66 -8.49
C ALA A 492 15.14 -18.50 -9.49
N GLU A 493 15.41 -17.27 -9.04
CA GLU A 493 15.38 -16.02 -9.82
C GLU A 493 13.99 -15.62 -10.35
N ILE A 494 12.93 -16.15 -9.73
CA ILE A 494 11.55 -15.79 -10.08
C ILE A 494 11.15 -14.54 -9.29
N LEU A 495 10.71 -13.50 -10.00
CA LEU A 495 10.15 -12.31 -9.35
C LEU A 495 8.79 -12.62 -8.75
N LEU A 496 8.58 -12.17 -7.52
CA LEU A 496 7.32 -12.35 -6.80
C LEU A 496 6.72 -10.98 -6.56
N VAL A 497 5.46 -10.76 -6.96
CA VAL A 497 4.77 -9.48 -6.79
C VAL A 497 3.46 -9.74 -6.07
N ALA A 498 3.18 -9.01 -4.99
CA ALA A 498 1.99 -9.21 -4.18
C ALA A 498 1.32 -7.90 -3.76
N ALA A 499 -0.01 -7.97 -3.60
CA ALA A 499 -0.82 -6.87 -3.12
C ALA A 499 -0.50 -6.52 -1.65
N GLY A 500 -0.35 -5.22 -1.35
CA GLY A 500 0.02 -4.72 -0.02
C GLY A 500 -1.09 -4.79 1.03
N GLY A 501 -2.35 -4.98 0.62
CA GLY A 501 -3.52 -5.08 1.49
C GLY A 501 -4.36 -3.79 1.55
N ASN A 502 -5.60 -3.90 2.04
CA ASN A 502 -6.64 -2.87 1.89
C ASN A 502 -7.30 -2.49 3.24
N ASP A 503 -6.51 -2.41 4.31
CA ASP A 503 -6.98 -2.23 5.69
C ASP A 503 -6.48 -0.92 6.34
N SER A 504 -5.89 -0.01 5.54
CA SER A 504 -5.38 1.29 5.97
C SER A 504 -4.38 1.20 7.14
N THR A 505 -3.52 0.17 7.14
CA THR A 505 -2.62 -0.12 8.26
C THR A 505 -1.17 -0.34 7.83
N ASP A 506 -0.24 -0.18 8.77
CA ASP A 506 1.16 -0.55 8.64
C ASP A 506 1.47 -1.99 9.10
N VAL A 507 0.44 -2.75 9.48
CA VAL A 507 0.59 -4.17 9.84
C VAL A 507 0.94 -4.98 8.59
N PRO A 508 2.06 -5.72 8.59
CA PRO A 508 2.48 -6.50 7.43
C PRO A 508 1.49 -7.60 7.04
N ILE A 509 1.16 -7.68 5.74
CA ILE A 509 0.40 -8.77 5.12
C ILE A 509 1.34 -9.70 4.34
N TYR A 510 1.02 -10.98 4.27
CA TYR A 510 1.82 -12.00 3.60
C TYR A 510 1.06 -12.62 2.42
N PRO A 511 1.70 -12.85 1.26
CA PRO A 511 3.14 -12.94 1.08
C PRO A 511 3.88 -11.62 0.84
N ALA A 512 3.20 -10.48 0.66
CA ALA A 512 3.83 -9.20 0.33
C ALA A 512 5.01 -8.83 1.24
N ALA A 513 4.88 -9.01 2.56
CA ALA A 513 5.94 -8.67 3.51
C ALA A 513 7.08 -9.70 3.62
N TYR A 514 7.11 -10.76 2.80
CA TYR A 514 8.25 -11.66 2.78
C TYR A 514 9.44 -11.05 2.03
N GLU A 515 10.64 -11.33 2.51
CA GLU A 515 11.88 -10.98 1.82
C GLU A 515 11.92 -11.65 0.44
N GLY A 516 12.24 -10.87 -0.61
CA GLY A 516 12.22 -11.32 -2.01
C GLY A 516 10.85 -11.29 -2.68
N VAL A 517 9.84 -10.66 -2.06
CA VAL A 517 8.53 -10.38 -2.66
C VAL A 517 8.36 -8.87 -2.75
N VAL A 518 8.02 -8.38 -3.95
CA VAL A 518 7.69 -6.98 -4.22
C VAL A 518 6.28 -6.69 -3.71
N ALA A 519 6.18 -5.97 -2.60
CA ALA A 519 4.93 -5.50 -2.01
C ALA A 519 4.46 -4.19 -2.65
N VAL A 520 3.21 -4.19 -3.13
CA VAL A 520 2.65 -3.08 -3.91
C VAL A 520 1.50 -2.40 -3.16
N SER A 521 1.67 -1.12 -2.81
CA SER A 521 0.59 -0.26 -2.30
C SER A 521 -0.19 0.43 -3.43
N SER A 522 -1.37 0.97 -3.11
CA SER A 522 -2.26 1.60 -4.09
C SER A 522 -2.30 3.11 -3.98
N VAL A 523 -2.19 3.79 -5.12
CA VAL A 523 -2.49 5.23 -5.26
C VAL A 523 -3.72 5.47 -6.13
N ASP A 524 -4.32 6.64 -5.99
CA ASP A 524 -5.39 7.11 -6.86
C ASP A 524 -4.83 7.82 -8.12
N SER A 525 -5.73 8.35 -8.97
CA SER A 525 -5.35 9.06 -10.20
C SER A 525 -4.64 10.41 -9.97
N ALA A 526 -4.63 10.90 -8.75
CA ALA A 526 -3.96 12.13 -8.34
C ALA A 526 -2.66 11.84 -7.57
N ASP A 527 -2.21 10.58 -7.57
CA ASP A 527 -1.03 10.08 -6.87
C ASP A 527 -1.09 10.16 -5.35
N PHE A 528 -2.28 10.31 -4.78
CA PHE A 528 -2.46 10.17 -3.34
C PHE A 528 -2.53 8.69 -2.98
N LEU A 529 -1.95 8.32 -1.84
CA LEU A 529 -2.15 6.99 -1.27
C LEU A 529 -3.66 6.77 -1.10
N ALA A 530 -4.17 5.66 -1.65
CA ALA A 530 -5.59 5.36 -1.56
C ALA A 530 -5.98 5.11 -0.09
N ASP A 531 -7.14 5.62 0.35
CA ASP A 531 -7.55 5.59 1.75
C ASP A 531 -7.55 4.19 2.37
N PHE A 532 -7.81 3.14 1.57
CA PHE A 532 -7.78 1.74 2.00
C PHE A 532 -6.37 1.14 2.02
N SER A 533 -5.40 1.70 1.30
CA SER A 533 -4.12 1.03 1.06
C SER A 533 -3.38 0.84 2.37
N ASN A 534 -2.89 -0.38 2.60
CA ASN A 534 -1.85 -0.58 3.59
C ASN A 534 -0.57 0.15 3.17
N TYR A 535 0.24 0.47 4.16
CA TYR A 535 1.45 1.26 4.03
C TYR A 535 2.54 0.75 4.96
N GLY A 536 3.64 1.47 5.07
CA GLY A 536 4.74 1.21 5.99
C GLY A 536 5.97 0.60 5.32
N LEU A 537 6.94 0.24 6.16
CA LEU A 537 8.26 -0.24 5.72
C LEU A 537 8.26 -1.61 5.03
N SER A 538 7.11 -2.29 4.99
CA SER A 538 6.94 -3.53 4.24
C SER A 538 6.53 -3.30 2.79
N MET A 539 6.30 -2.05 2.35
CA MET A 539 5.96 -1.72 0.96
C MET A 539 7.22 -1.38 0.16
N ASP A 540 7.26 -1.81 -1.09
CA ASP A 540 8.41 -1.64 -1.98
C ASP A 540 8.17 -0.60 -3.05
N ILE A 541 6.95 -0.53 -3.57
CA ILE A 541 6.55 0.41 -4.62
C ILE A 541 5.04 0.67 -4.50
N CYS A 542 4.56 1.80 -5.02
CA CYS A 542 3.13 2.02 -5.20
C CYS A 542 2.74 2.01 -6.68
N ALA A 543 1.48 1.69 -6.99
CA ALA A 543 0.94 1.78 -8.34
C ALA A 543 -0.54 2.15 -8.30
N PRO A 544 -1.14 2.63 -9.41
CA PRO A 544 -2.56 2.93 -9.44
C PRO A 544 -3.41 1.74 -8.99
N GLY A 545 -4.40 1.99 -8.12
CA GLY A 545 -5.28 0.95 -7.58
C GLY A 545 -6.73 1.39 -7.35
N VAL A 546 -7.07 2.63 -7.73
CA VAL A 546 -8.43 3.19 -7.60
C VAL A 546 -9.05 3.32 -8.98
N ASP A 547 -10.30 2.86 -9.10
CA ASP A 547 -11.11 2.91 -10.33
C ASP A 547 -10.39 2.35 -11.56
N ILE A 548 -9.66 1.25 -11.36
CA ILE A 548 -8.97 0.54 -12.43
C ILE A 548 -10.00 -0.14 -13.32
N TYR A 549 -9.79 -0.19 -14.63
CA TYR A 549 -10.75 -0.77 -15.58
C TYR A 549 -10.15 -1.99 -16.28
N SER A 550 -10.87 -3.11 -16.30
CA SER A 550 -10.41 -4.36 -16.92
C SER A 550 -11.56 -5.30 -17.29
N ALA A 551 -11.19 -6.43 -17.90
CA ALA A 551 -12.11 -7.52 -18.26
C ALA A 551 -12.69 -8.19 -17.01
N LEU A 552 -13.96 -8.57 -17.08
CA LEU A 552 -14.66 -9.37 -16.08
C LEU A 552 -15.05 -10.71 -16.70
N ALA A 553 -15.31 -11.73 -15.88
CA ALA A 553 -15.78 -13.02 -16.36
C ALA A 553 -17.14 -12.87 -17.07
N GLY A 554 -17.28 -13.57 -18.20
CA GLY A 554 -18.41 -13.52 -19.12
C GLY A 554 -18.08 -12.81 -20.44
N GLU A 555 -18.80 -13.21 -21.49
CA GLU A 555 -18.54 -12.74 -22.86
C GLU A 555 -18.70 -11.21 -22.97
N TYR A 556 -17.60 -10.50 -23.25
CA TYR A 556 -17.52 -9.03 -23.36
C TYR A 556 -17.90 -8.27 -22.08
N ASN A 557 -17.71 -8.86 -20.90
CA ASN A 557 -17.93 -8.16 -19.64
C ASN A 557 -16.71 -7.32 -19.26
N TRP A 558 -16.95 -6.07 -18.92
CA TRP A 558 -15.94 -5.11 -18.48
C TRP A 558 -16.45 -4.35 -17.27
N GLY A 559 -15.55 -3.78 -16.47
CA GLY A 559 -15.94 -2.94 -15.35
C GLY A 559 -14.76 -2.31 -14.63
N THR A 560 -15.08 -1.50 -13.61
CA THR A 560 -14.09 -0.91 -12.72
C THR A 560 -13.98 -1.64 -11.40
N TRP A 561 -12.79 -1.65 -10.81
CA TRP A 561 -12.57 -2.19 -9.48
C TRP A 561 -11.39 -1.49 -8.79
N THR A 562 -11.43 -1.46 -7.45
CA THR A 562 -10.54 -0.70 -6.58
C THR A 562 -9.95 -1.62 -5.52
N GLY A 563 -8.63 -1.57 -5.36
CA GLY A 563 -7.87 -2.42 -4.45
C GLY A 563 -6.40 -2.59 -4.83
N SER A 564 -5.55 -2.93 -3.86
CA SER A 564 -4.12 -3.25 -4.10
C SER A 564 -3.90 -4.49 -4.96
N SER A 565 -4.92 -5.35 -5.04
CA SER A 565 -4.99 -6.45 -6.00
C SER A 565 -4.90 -6.02 -7.46
N PHE A 566 -5.23 -4.76 -7.77
CA PHE A 566 -5.18 -4.20 -9.14
C PHE A 566 -3.95 -3.33 -9.39
N SER A 567 -3.24 -2.93 -8.32
CA SER A 567 -1.92 -2.31 -8.41
C SER A 567 -0.82 -3.36 -8.68
N ALA A 568 -0.88 -4.50 -7.99
CA ALA A 568 0.06 -5.62 -8.16
C ALA A 568 0.25 -6.09 -9.62
N PRO A 569 -0.80 -6.33 -10.43
CA PRO A 569 -0.63 -6.76 -11.82
C PRO A 569 0.04 -5.73 -12.73
N LEU A 570 -0.07 -4.43 -12.44
CA LEU A 570 0.65 -3.39 -13.19
C LEU A 570 2.16 -3.52 -12.98
N VAL A 571 2.58 -3.75 -11.73
CA VAL A 571 3.98 -4.02 -11.37
C VAL A 571 4.45 -5.35 -11.94
N THR A 572 3.65 -6.42 -11.84
CA THR A 572 3.92 -7.71 -12.47
C THR A 572 4.21 -7.57 -13.96
N ALA A 573 3.38 -6.81 -14.68
CA ALA A 573 3.55 -6.62 -16.10
C ALA A 573 4.81 -5.79 -16.42
N ALA A 574 5.16 -4.80 -15.59
CA ALA A 574 6.42 -4.08 -15.72
C ALA A 574 7.63 -5.03 -15.55
N CYS A 575 7.60 -5.93 -14.56
CA CYS A 575 8.62 -6.99 -14.39
C CYS A 575 8.76 -7.85 -15.65
N ALA A 576 7.64 -8.23 -16.28
CA ALA A 576 7.65 -9.01 -17.51
C ALA A 576 8.25 -8.24 -18.70
N LEU A 577 8.01 -6.93 -18.81
CA LEU A 577 8.66 -6.09 -19.83
C LEU A 577 10.18 -6.01 -19.62
N ILE A 578 10.62 -5.83 -18.37
CA ILE A 578 12.04 -5.79 -17.99
C ILE A 578 12.71 -7.12 -18.35
N ARG A 579 12.13 -8.25 -17.91
CA ARG A 579 12.61 -9.61 -18.22
C ARG A 579 12.69 -9.92 -19.72
N SER A 580 11.82 -9.30 -20.51
CA SER A 580 11.84 -9.46 -21.97
C SER A 580 13.03 -8.75 -22.63
N ILE A 581 13.52 -7.66 -22.03
CA ILE A 581 14.68 -6.90 -22.51
C ILE A 581 15.97 -7.51 -21.96
N GLU A 582 16.02 -7.74 -20.65
CA GLU A 582 17.17 -8.23 -19.92
C GLU A 582 16.82 -9.55 -19.20
N PRO A 583 16.80 -10.69 -19.91
CA PRO A 583 16.38 -11.97 -19.36
C PRO A 583 17.32 -12.51 -18.28
N ASP A 584 18.58 -12.06 -18.27
CA ASP A 584 19.63 -12.55 -17.37
C ASP A 584 19.72 -11.79 -16.04
N MET A 585 18.96 -10.70 -15.86
CA MET A 585 18.90 -9.99 -14.56
C MET A 585 18.42 -10.93 -13.46
N THR A 586 18.99 -10.84 -12.26
CA THR A 586 18.48 -11.55 -11.08
C THR A 586 17.15 -10.95 -10.61
N ALA A 587 16.40 -11.70 -9.80
CA ALA A 587 15.15 -11.18 -9.22
C ALA A 587 15.41 -9.89 -8.39
N ASP A 588 16.51 -9.87 -7.64
CA ASP A 588 16.96 -8.71 -6.85
C ASP A 588 17.32 -7.51 -7.73
N GLU A 589 17.98 -7.72 -8.88
CA GLU A 589 18.33 -6.64 -9.82
C GLU A 589 17.09 -6.03 -10.46
N VAL A 590 16.09 -6.84 -10.83
CA VAL A 590 14.82 -6.33 -11.37
C VAL A 590 14.02 -5.58 -10.30
N GLU A 591 13.94 -6.09 -9.07
CA GLU A 591 13.31 -5.38 -7.95
C GLU A 591 13.99 -4.03 -7.67
N LEU A 592 15.33 -4.01 -7.63
CA LEU A 592 16.10 -2.79 -7.44
C LEU A 592 15.89 -1.81 -8.61
N HIS A 593 15.89 -2.30 -9.85
CA HIS A 593 15.64 -1.50 -11.04
C HIS A 593 14.28 -0.80 -10.95
N LEU A 594 13.21 -1.54 -10.62
CA LEU A 594 11.86 -0.98 -10.43
C LEU A 594 11.82 0.15 -9.40
N ARG A 595 12.46 -0.07 -8.24
CA ARG A 595 12.52 0.93 -7.16
C ARG A 595 13.32 2.18 -7.54
N LEU A 596 14.35 2.02 -8.38
CA LEU A 596 15.19 3.13 -8.84
C LEU A 596 14.57 3.91 -9.98
N SER A 597 13.74 3.27 -10.81
CA SER A 597 13.02 3.91 -11.91
C SER A 597 11.68 4.53 -11.52
N ALA A 598 11.17 4.26 -10.31
CA ALA A 598 9.90 4.78 -9.82
C ALA A 598 9.85 6.33 -9.79
N GLU A 599 8.68 6.90 -10.07
CA GLU A 599 8.40 8.33 -9.92
C GLU A 599 8.27 8.68 -8.43
N ARG A 600 9.02 9.69 -8.01
CA ARG A 600 9.16 10.10 -6.60
C ARG A 600 8.60 11.49 -6.32
N ASP A 601 8.36 12.29 -7.36
CA ASP A 601 7.73 13.61 -7.27
C ASP A 601 6.19 13.46 -7.30
N LEU A 602 5.66 12.75 -6.31
CA LEU A 602 4.22 12.55 -6.12
C LEU A 602 3.64 13.70 -5.28
N GLY A 603 3.07 14.72 -5.95
CA GLY A 603 2.32 15.81 -5.34
C GLY A 603 3.15 17.02 -4.85
N PRO A 604 2.50 18.14 -4.45
CA PRO A 604 3.19 19.39 -4.13
C PRO A 604 4.06 19.27 -2.87
N GLY A 605 5.38 19.35 -3.03
CA GLY A 605 6.35 19.28 -1.93
C GLY A 605 7.06 17.93 -1.79
N SER A 606 6.91 17.03 -2.76
CA SER A 606 7.59 15.74 -2.74
C SER A 606 9.05 15.85 -3.21
N ILE A 607 9.96 15.76 -2.24
CA ILE A 607 11.17 14.97 -2.40
C ILE A 607 11.05 13.94 -1.30
N ASN A 608 10.80 12.66 -1.58
CA ASN A 608 11.05 11.66 -0.54
C ASN A 608 11.76 10.40 -1.06
N PRO A 609 12.91 10.02 -0.46
CA PRO A 609 13.38 8.63 -0.46
C PRO A 609 12.32 7.74 0.23
N PRO A 610 12.48 6.40 0.31
CA PRO A 610 11.41 5.48 0.71
C PRO A 610 10.53 6.01 1.84
N ASP A 611 9.29 6.36 1.47
CA ASP A 611 8.32 6.98 2.36
C ASP A 611 7.42 5.89 2.92
N PRO A 612 7.07 5.92 4.22
CA PRO A 612 6.12 4.95 4.76
C PRO A 612 4.81 4.87 3.98
N TYR A 613 4.33 5.95 3.37
CA TYR A 613 3.10 5.98 2.58
C TYR A 613 3.33 5.56 1.13
N TYR A 614 4.40 6.04 0.48
CA TYR A 614 4.60 5.87 -0.97
C TYR A 614 5.69 4.86 -1.36
N ALA A 615 6.27 4.16 -0.39
CA ALA A 615 7.41 3.27 -0.60
C ALA A 615 8.51 3.97 -1.42
N TYR A 616 9.12 3.32 -2.42
CA TYR A 616 10.14 3.93 -3.28
C TYR A 616 9.60 4.93 -4.33
N GLY A 617 8.28 5.11 -4.40
CA GLY A 617 7.59 5.92 -5.41
C GLY A 617 6.58 5.11 -6.22
N ARG A 618 5.91 5.81 -7.15
CA ARG A 618 4.94 5.21 -8.07
C ARG A 618 5.65 4.52 -9.21
N LEU A 619 5.15 3.36 -9.61
CA LEU A 619 5.55 2.67 -10.83
C LEU A 619 5.60 3.64 -12.04
N ASP A 620 6.76 3.70 -12.68
CA ASP A 620 6.97 4.34 -13.98
C ASP A 620 7.58 3.31 -14.95
N ILE A 621 6.71 2.70 -15.76
CA ILE A 621 7.07 1.65 -16.69
C ILE A 621 7.88 2.22 -17.86
N ALA A 622 7.56 3.44 -18.29
CA ALA A 622 8.29 4.11 -19.36
C ALA A 622 9.75 4.31 -18.97
N ASN A 623 10.00 4.82 -17.76
CA ASN A 623 11.34 5.03 -17.25
C ASN A 623 12.09 3.71 -17.04
N ALA A 624 11.44 2.70 -16.44
CA ALA A 624 12.01 1.37 -16.25
C ALA A 624 12.52 0.79 -17.59
N VAL A 625 11.64 0.70 -18.58
CA VAL A 625 11.98 0.10 -19.88
C VAL A 625 12.96 0.95 -20.69
N TRP A 626 12.83 2.29 -20.66
CA TRP A 626 13.73 3.18 -21.40
C TRP A 626 15.18 3.05 -20.93
N THR A 627 15.37 2.99 -19.62
CA THR A 627 16.69 2.98 -18.97
C THR A 627 17.52 1.75 -19.35
N LEU A 628 16.88 0.61 -19.58
CA LEU A 628 17.53 -0.63 -20.03
C LEU A 628 17.96 -0.60 -21.50
N ASN A 629 17.45 0.32 -22.31
CA ASN A 629 17.75 0.41 -23.75
C ASN A 629 18.86 1.44 -24.06
N SER A 630 19.69 1.77 -23.07
CA SER A 630 20.77 2.76 -23.16
C SER A 630 21.97 2.22 -23.94
N GLN A 631 22.55 3.02 -24.85
CA GLN A 631 23.66 2.58 -25.70
C GLN A 631 25.00 2.54 -24.93
N ILE A 632 25.83 1.53 -25.23
CA ILE A 632 27.21 1.43 -24.73
C ILE A 632 28.04 2.65 -25.17
N PRO A 633 28.81 3.28 -24.27
CA PRO A 633 29.88 4.20 -24.61
C PRO A 633 30.89 3.58 -25.59
N VAL A 634 31.63 4.43 -26.31
CA VAL A 634 32.45 4.06 -27.48
C VAL A 634 33.59 3.07 -27.14
N ASP A 635 33.92 2.88 -25.86
CA ASP A 635 35.04 2.10 -25.34
C ASP A 635 34.65 0.98 -24.34
N GLY A 636 33.37 0.80 -24.02
CA GLY A 636 32.92 -0.16 -23.00
C GLY A 636 33.12 0.31 -21.56
N CYS A 637 33.43 1.59 -21.34
CA CYS A 637 33.48 2.16 -20.00
C CYS A 637 32.12 2.07 -19.30
N GLY A 638 32.06 1.50 -18.10
CA GLY A 638 30.82 1.31 -17.34
C GLY A 638 30.02 0.05 -17.68
N ASP A 639 30.47 -0.78 -18.64
CA ASP A 639 30.00 -2.16 -18.86
C ASP A 639 30.95 -3.11 -18.12
N ILE A 640 30.61 -3.45 -16.88
CA ILE A 640 31.45 -4.21 -15.95
C ILE A 640 31.23 -5.71 -16.15
N ASN A 641 29.99 -6.13 -16.44
CA ASN A 641 29.66 -7.54 -16.64
C ASN A 641 29.92 -8.04 -18.09
N GLN A 642 30.23 -7.12 -19.02
CA GLN A 642 30.51 -7.36 -20.45
C GLN A 642 29.30 -7.88 -21.23
N ASP A 643 28.09 -7.52 -20.80
CA ASP A 643 26.83 -7.90 -21.46
C ASP A 643 26.46 -6.97 -22.63
N GLN A 644 27.27 -5.94 -22.90
CA GLN A 644 27.01 -4.91 -23.92
C GLN A 644 25.84 -3.98 -23.60
N SER A 645 25.55 -3.80 -22.32
CA SER A 645 24.64 -2.79 -21.79
C SER A 645 25.32 -2.03 -20.64
N ILE A 646 24.84 -0.83 -20.31
CA ILE A 646 25.12 -0.19 -19.03
C ILE A 646 23.82 -0.11 -18.27
N ASN A 647 23.68 -0.95 -17.26
CA ASN A 647 22.45 -1.08 -16.49
C ASN A 647 22.75 -1.30 -14.99
N ILE A 648 21.73 -1.63 -14.20
CA ILE A 648 21.90 -1.79 -12.76
C ILE A 648 22.78 -3.00 -12.40
N SER A 649 22.85 -4.02 -13.27
CA SER A 649 23.67 -5.21 -13.06
C SER A 649 25.15 -4.84 -12.98
N ASP A 650 25.59 -3.81 -13.70
CA ASP A 650 26.95 -3.25 -13.61
C ASP A 650 27.25 -2.63 -12.24
N ALA A 651 26.32 -1.82 -11.73
CA ALA A 651 26.46 -1.22 -10.40
C ALA A 651 26.39 -2.30 -9.30
N VAL A 652 25.51 -3.29 -9.45
CA VAL A 652 25.41 -4.45 -8.54
C VAL A 652 26.68 -5.30 -8.58
N TYR A 653 27.30 -5.47 -9.75
CA TYR A 653 28.60 -6.13 -9.86
C TYR A 653 29.64 -5.43 -8.99
N ILE A 654 29.76 -4.10 -9.09
CA ILE A 654 30.70 -3.31 -8.28
C ILE A 654 30.40 -3.47 -6.78
N ILE A 655 29.12 -3.37 -6.39
CA ILE A 655 28.70 -3.55 -4.99
C ILE A 655 29.11 -4.95 -4.47
N ASN A 656 28.84 -5.99 -5.26
CA ASN A 656 29.19 -7.36 -4.92
C ASN A 656 30.71 -7.56 -4.83
N TYR A 657 31.47 -7.00 -5.77
CA TYR A 657 32.93 -7.02 -5.75
C TYR A 657 33.51 -6.35 -4.49
N VAL A 658 32.92 -5.22 -4.07
CA VAL A 658 33.39 -4.45 -2.90
C VAL A 658 33.06 -5.17 -1.58
N PHE A 659 31.90 -5.82 -1.48
CA PHE A 659 31.39 -6.30 -0.20
C PHE A 659 31.35 -7.82 -0.01
N LEU A 660 31.31 -8.59 -1.10
CA LEU A 660 31.27 -10.05 -1.02
C LEU A 660 32.67 -10.65 -1.20
N PRO A 661 33.18 -11.42 -0.22
CA PRO A 661 34.56 -11.90 -0.21
C PRO A 661 34.90 -12.90 -1.33
N ASP A 662 33.89 -13.52 -1.94
CA ASP A 662 34.04 -14.54 -2.98
C ASP A 662 33.59 -14.07 -4.38
N CYS A 663 33.28 -12.78 -4.55
CA CYS A 663 32.92 -12.23 -5.86
C CYS A 663 34.18 -12.07 -6.75
N PRO A 664 34.15 -12.53 -8.02
CA PRO A 664 35.29 -12.34 -8.93
C PRO A 664 35.53 -10.84 -9.18
N PRO A 665 36.79 -10.43 -9.39
CA PRO A 665 37.08 -9.06 -9.80
C PRO A 665 36.50 -8.79 -11.20
N PRO A 666 36.16 -7.52 -11.51
CA PRO A 666 35.77 -7.09 -12.86
C PRO A 666 36.73 -7.66 -13.92
N PRO A 667 36.22 -8.22 -15.03
CA PRO A 667 37.07 -8.74 -16.10
C PRO A 667 38.00 -7.68 -16.69
N ASP A 668 37.53 -6.44 -16.74
CA ASP A 668 38.33 -5.24 -16.97
C ASP A 668 38.18 -4.30 -15.76
N ILE A 669 39.29 -4.04 -15.07
CA ILE A 669 39.28 -3.17 -13.89
C ILE A 669 39.14 -1.70 -14.28
N ASN A 670 39.56 -1.33 -15.49
CA ASN A 670 39.45 0.05 -15.95
C ASN A 670 38.00 0.39 -16.27
N SER A 671 37.22 -0.55 -16.84
CA SER A 671 35.79 -0.30 -17.12
C SER A 671 34.95 -0.13 -15.85
N ALA A 672 35.45 -0.56 -14.69
CA ALA A 672 34.79 -0.45 -13.39
C ALA A 672 35.20 0.79 -12.56
N ASP A 673 36.28 1.50 -12.95
CA ASP A 673 36.71 2.77 -12.34
C ASP A 673 36.07 3.93 -13.12
N VAL A 674 34.74 4.03 -13.03
CA VAL A 674 33.91 4.88 -13.89
C VAL A 674 34.01 6.37 -13.57
N ASN A 675 34.70 6.72 -12.48
CA ASN A 675 34.99 8.10 -12.08
C ASN A 675 36.47 8.50 -12.27
N ASP A 676 37.32 7.60 -12.80
CA ASP A 676 38.76 7.77 -13.03
C ASP A 676 39.52 8.30 -11.79
N ASP A 677 39.17 7.79 -10.60
CA ASP A 677 39.84 8.15 -9.34
C ASP A 677 40.98 7.19 -8.95
N GLY A 678 41.12 6.09 -9.71
CA GLY A 678 42.15 5.07 -9.54
C GLY A 678 41.75 3.94 -8.60
N ALA A 679 40.49 3.86 -8.16
CA ALA A 679 40.01 2.83 -7.25
C ALA A 679 38.54 2.43 -7.47
N VAL A 680 38.31 1.18 -7.89
CA VAL A 680 36.96 0.60 -7.95
C VAL A 680 36.37 0.42 -6.54
N ASN A 681 35.37 1.23 -6.22
CA ASN A 681 34.72 1.28 -4.91
C ASN A 681 33.23 1.71 -5.01
N LEU A 682 32.61 2.05 -3.87
CA LEU A 682 31.19 2.43 -3.84
C LEU A 682 30.90 3.72 -4.62
N SER A 683 31.87 4.63 -4.78
CA SER A 683 31.69 5.83 -5.59
C SER A 683 31.42 5.52 -7.06
N ASP A 684 31.98 4.44 -7.59
CA ASP A 684 31.78 3.98 -8.96
C ASP A 684 30.36 3.46 -9.18
N ALA A 685 29.88 2.63 -8.24
CA ALA A 685 28.50 2.18 -8.25
C ALA A 685 27.50 3.35 -8.16
N ILE A 686 27.79 4.36 -7.33
CA ILE A 686 26.97 5.59 -7.24
C ILE A 686 27.02 6.38 -8.55
N CYS A 687 28.19 6.47 -9.20
CA CYS A 687 28.33 7.15 -10.47
C CYS A 687 27.47 6.50 -11.56
N LEU A 688 27.48 5.17 -11.64
CA LEU A 688 26.61 4.42 -12.56
C LEU A 688 25.13 4.64 -12.24
N VAL A 689 24.71 4.49 -10.99
CA VAL A 689 23.30 4.72 -10.61
C VAL A 689 22.85 6.15 -10.96
N ASN A 690 23.70 7.15 -10.73
CA ASN A 690 23.39 8.54 -11.08
C ASN A 690 23.29 8.74 -12.60
N TYR A 691 24.21 8.14 -13.37
CA TYR A 691 24.18 8.18 -14.83
C TYR A 691 22.90 7.54 -15.38
N ILE A 692 22.57 6.35 -14.88
CA ILE A 692 21.47 5.51 -15.34
C ILE A 692 20.10 6.16 -15.01
N TYR A 693 19.89 6.61 -13.76
CA TYR A 693 18.56 7.02 -13.29
C TYR A 693 18.40 8.51 -13.02
N LEU A 694 19.49 9.25 -12.79
CA LEU A 694 19.42 10.64 -12.29
C LEU A 694 20.01 11.68 -13.25
N GLY A 695 20.26 11.31 -14.51
CA GLY A 695 20.83 12.21 -15.52
C GLY A 695 22.25 12.67 -15.20
N GLY A 696 23.01 11.85 -14.47
CA GLY A 696 24.42 12.07 -14.16
C GLY A 696 25.31 12.09 -15.42
N PRO A 697 26.59 12.48 -15.28
CA PRO A 697 27.53 12.47 -16.40
C PRO A 697 27.80 11.03 -16.89
N GLU A 698 28.17 10.90 -18.17
CA GLU A 698 28.64 9.64 -18.74
C GLU A 698 29.84 9.08 -17.95
N PRO A 699 29.95 7.73 -17.79
CA PRO A 699 31.11 7.08 -17.22
C PRO A 699 32.42 7.54 -17.89
N ASN A 700 33.46 7.79 -17.09
CA ASN A 700 34.79 8.17 -17.56
C ASN A 700 35.82 7.22 -16.95
N CYS A 701 36.36 6.33 -17.77
CA CYS A 701 37.28 5.27 -17.35
C CYS A 701 38.73 5.56 -17.79
N PRO A 702 39.72 4.98 -17.11
CA PRO A 702 41.13 5.08 -17.54
C PRO A 702 41.38 4.44 -18.92
N GLU A 703 42.15 5.13 -19.79
CA GLU A 703 42.60 4.64 -21.11
C GLU A 703 43.55 3.42 -21.06
#